data_AF-A0A916MBB6-F1
#
_entry.id   AF-A0A916MBB6-F1
#
_cell.length_a   1.000
_cell.length_b   1.000
_cell.length_c   1.000
_cell.angle_alpha   90.00
_cell.angle_beta   90.00
_cell.angle_gamma   90.00
#
_symmetry.space_group_name_H-M   'P 1'
#
loop_
_entity.id
_entity.type
_entity.pdbx_description
1 polymer ?
#
loop_
_entity_poly.entity_id
_entity_poly.type
_entity_poly.pdbx_seq_one_letter_code
_entity_poly.pdbx_strand_id
1 'polypeptide(L)'
;MGGDNGFTNMKRLTILVCTHNRWKLLEQLLHSLNSASRPVDWEVGILVAANACTDETHQLLDSYPEQAAENKWLSLEWFAEPVAGKSFALNRAIPRITADLVALVDDDHRVPKDFLVNICSVADAQPDASLFCGRIFPDWDGTEPGWVHAEGDYKIYPPPIPYFELGEVDHFVSGDENTPGGGNLFVRREVFGRVGEFSTDLGPRGHDLGGGEDTAYVLKALAQGERLYYTPGIIQYHYVDPERLKLGFLMCFAYQRTFAAVRLGPGTGKMPAYVWRKLATYGIKALFSLGSERRRFYMTRTAAALGEIKGLFEANASARSSRSGAGSGGFPVWTGVVVPAVLCSLAGWWARPLATEGLPVAVGVAVLCVTGLLVKSALNFSRTGPQLKSEILRYYLPYSFYALSRLGFWAFVLCLLMALAGVTFYFSLAAALDFSIHRGIAAGFGLLGIVLATSVQFCRHLLHIPGSIEASSNYRMSRFYPLWARLTPGRIEGANYALLLLFAGSAIAGGVRLGLQSQAEYALGLLAAAAAFLIPAVLWRMGKEPQPIRAGRPADRPNILMIGADSLRSDRLGVNGNSRGLTPTLDALASRGVFLQQCFVPCARTAPSLASLLSGRWPHSHGIRDNFSTVDESELGRAPLPHVLQAHGYRTVAISDWCGSDLGKFPFGFGELDLPKDQWNIRYLIRQGPKDIRLFLSLFTHNAFGRRFLPELYYLAGVPMTSELGRRTRGAISRCALEGEPFFLNVFMSATHAPFGSEYPYYTQYASKAYSGSSKFVMSGLNEPFEVIQRQKQGKEFFDFEQILDLYDGCVRNFDDEVARTLDHLDQCGLTDNTIVVIYSDHGMDFFERGTWGQGNSVIVDDSSRIPMIIADPRRPDGRTISHTVRSIDLAPTLLDLVGLPIPKEMQGVSLKQCIDGKIVDPGLAAYAETGIWVTRVPSLEEDHLTYPDLPDLLEIPDKRDGTMTIKADYRDLIVTAKDRMVRTDRWKLVYLPMRKRISCSLFDMDSDPTCLIDVSALYPEVMAEMSVLLEQWLAEDAGVRCGRPDVIS
;
A
#
# COMPACT_ATOMS: atom_id res chain seq x y z
N MET A 1 -52.99 74.98 -1.35
CA MET A 1 -53.08 74.26 -0.06
C MET A 1 -52.65 72.84 -0.35
N GLY A 2 -51.52 72.29 0.07
CA GLY A 2 -50.59 72.64 1.13
C GLY A 2 -50.19 71.31 1.77
N GLY A 3 -48.92 70.91 1.65
CA GLY A 3 -48.34 69.75 2.35
C GLY A 3 -47.75 68.68 1.44
N ASP A 4 -46.66 68.99 0.74
CA ASP A 4 -45.76 67.96 0.21
C ASP A 4 -44.78 67.59 1.33
N ASN A 5 -45.13 66.57 2.12
CA ASN A 5 -44.24 66.00 3.14
C ASN A 5 -43.15 65.18 2.43
N GLY A 6 -42.11 65.86 1.97
CA GLY A 6 -40.85 65.24 1.57
C GLY A 6 -40.19 64.60 2.79
N PHE A 7 -40.53 63.35 3.10
CA PHE A 7 -39.66 62.49 3.88
C PHE A 7 -38.42 62.21 3.02
N THR A 8 -37.34 62.95 3.26
CA THR A 8 -36.01 62.55 2.82
C THR A 8 -35.71 61.22 3.51
N ASN A 9 -35.70 60.14 2.72
CA ASN A 9 -35.36 58.80 3.22
C ASN A 9 -33.86 58.79 3.53
N MET A 10 -33.48 59.20 4.74
CA MET A 10 -32.09 59.31 5.18
C MET A 10 -31.45 57.92 5.17
N LYS A 11 -30.32 57.78 4.46
CA LYS A 11 -29.63 56.48 4.34
C LYS A 11 -28.96 56.12 5.66
N ARG A 12 -28.84 54.83 5.95
CA ARG A 12 -28.28 54.33 7.20
C ARG A 12 -27.01 53.51 6.98
N LEU A 13 -25.99 53.78 7.79
CA LEU A 13 -24.76 52.99 7.89
C LEU A 13 -24.67 52.36 9.28
N THR A 14 -24.50 51.04 9.34
CA THR A 14 -24.14 50.33 10.59
C THR A 14 -22.69 49.90 10.56
N ILE A 15 -21.92 50.28 11.58
CA ILE A 15 -20.57 49.78 11.84
C ILE A 15 -20.71 48.55 12.74
N LEU A 16 -20.47 47.37 12.17
CA LEU A 16 -20.53 46.11 12.89
C LEU A 16 -19.13 45.74 13.40
N VAL A 17 -19.01 45.64 14.72
CA VAL A 17 -17.78 45.22 15.40
C VAL A 17 -18.04 43.91 16.14
N CYS A 18 -17.23 42.89 15.88
CA CYS A 18 -17.24 41.65 16.64
C CYS A 18 -15.97 41.61 17.50
N THR A 19 -16.13 41.42 18.81
CA THR A 19 -15.02 41.49 19.77
C THR A 19 -15.04 40.29 20.73
N HIS A 20 -13.86 39.82 21.13
CA HIS A 20 -13.70 38.74 22.12
C HIS A 20 -12.52 39.06 23.04
N ASN A 21 -12.81 39.38 24.30
CA ASN A 21 -11.80 39.61 25.35
C ASN A 21 -10.72 40.66 25.01
N ARG A 22 -11.13 41.78 24.40
CA ARG A 22 -10.24 42.85 23.90
C ARG A 22 -10.76 44.25 24.23
N TRP A 23 -11.37 44.44 25.40
CA TRP A 23 -12.06 45.69 25.74
C TRP A 23 -11.22 46.97 25.54
N LYS A 24 -9.89 46.92 25.78
CA LYS A 24 -9.00 48.08 25.59
C LYS A 24 -8.83 48.50 24.14
N LEU A 25 -8.76 47.54 23.21
CA LEU A 25 -8.65 47.84 21.78
C LEU A 25 -10.01 48.33 21.25
N LEU A 26 -11.09 47.69 21.71
CA LEU A 26 -12.45 48.14 21.42
C LEU A 26 -12.69 49.58 21.87
N GLU A 27 -12.25 49.97 23.07
CA GLU A 27 -12.34 51.34 23.57
C GLU A 27 -11.62 52.35 22.64
N GLN A 28 -10.42 51.99 22.17
CA GLN A 28 -9.65 52.83 21.23
C GLN A 28 -10.35 52.97 19.88
N LEU A 29 -10.90 51.87 19.34
CA LEU A 29 -11.70 51.90 18.12
C LEU A 29 -12.90 52.83 18.28
N LEU A 30 -13.69 52.65 19.35
CA LEU A 30 -14.88 53.46 19.63
C LEU A 30 -14.53 54.95 19.73
N HIS A 31 -13.42 55.29 20.38
CA HIS A 31 -12.94 56.67 20.45
C HIS A 31 -12.60 57.24 19.06
N SER A 32 -11.95 56.46 18.20
CA SER A 32 -11.60 56.88 16.84
C SER A 32 -12.84 57.06 15.94
N LEU A 33 -13.82 56.17 16.04
CA LEU A 33 -15.12 56.26 15.34
C LEU A 33 -15.93 57.48 15.79
N ASN A 34 -15.92 57.75 17.10
CA ASN A 34 -16.62 58.91 17.66
C ASN A 34 -15.99 60.23 17.23
N SER A 35 -14.67 60.25 17.01
CA SER A 35 -13.91 61.41 16.55
C SER A 35 -13.97 61.63 15.03
N ALA A 36 -14.53 60.68 14.27
CA ALA A 36 -14.66 60.78 12.82
C ALA A 36 -15.78 61.75 12.39
N SER A 37 -15.56 62.44 11.27
CA SER A 37 -16.49 63.40 10.66
C SER A 37 -17.80 62.70 10.28
N ARG A 38 -18.95 63.34 10.56
CA ARG A 38 -20.28 62.79 10.24
C ARG A 38 -20.66 63.11 8.79
N PRO A 39 -21.12 62.13 8.00
CA PRO A 39 -21.69 62.37 6.67
C PRO A 39 -23.00 63.15 6.78
N VAL A 40 -23.30 64.03 5.81
CA VAL A 40 -24.44 64.97 5.86
C VAL A 40 -25.79 64.28 5.59
N ASP A 41 -25.82 63.29 4.71
CA ASP A 41 -27.06 62.60 4.26
C ASP A 41 -27.22 61.17 4.80
N TRP A 42 -26.40 60.80 5.79
CA TRP A 42 -26.36 59.45 6.35
C TRP A 42 -26.45 59.45 7.87
N GLU A 43 -27.30 58.59 8.40
CA GLU A 43 -27.36 58.25 9.82
C GLU A 43 -26.40 57.08 10.10
N VAL A 44 -25.48 57.26 11.05
CA VAL A 44 -24.44 56.27 11.38
C VAL A 44 -24.68 55.70 12.78
N GLY A 45 -24.70 54.38 12.91
CA GLY A 45 -24.79 53.68 14.18
C GLY A 45 -23.74 52.58 14.32
N ILE A 46 -23.43 52.19 15.55
CA ILE A 46 -22.49 51.10 15.88
C ILE A 46 -23.30 49.92 16.43
N LEU A 47 -23.00 48.71 15.95
CA LEU A 47 -23.50 47.47 16.51
C LEU A 47 -22.30 46.63 16.99
N VAL A 48 -22.21 46.37 18.29
CA VAL A 48 -21.17 45.52 18.85
C VAL A 48 -21.73 44.14 19.20
N ALA A 49 -21.16 43.10 18.59
CA ALA A 49 -21.39 41.72 18.99
C ALA A 49 -20.28 41.27 19.95
N ALA A 50 -20.57 41.28 21.25
CA ALA A 50 -19.67 40.79 22.30
C ALA A 50 -19.66 39.26 22.27
N ASN A 51 -18.65 38.68 21.63
CA ASN A 51 -18.58 37.25 21.38
C ASN A 51 -17.91 36.54 22.55
N ALA A 52 -18.67 35.81 23.37
CA ALA A 52 -18.18 35.02 24.49
C ALA A 52 -17.19 35.77 25.41
N CYS A 53 -17.39 37.07 25.61
CA CYS A 53 -16.52 37.90 26.44
C CYS A 53 -16.70 37.57 27.93
N THR A 54 -15.56 37.50 28.62
CA THR A 54 -15.44 37.28 30.07
C THR A 54 -14.62 38.37 30.76
N ASP A 55 -14.06 39.30 30.00
CA ASP A 55 -13.33 40.48 30.49
C ASP A 55 -14.29 41.68 30.71
N GLU A 56 -13.73 42.87 30.86
CA GLU A 56 -14.47 44.11 31.11
C GLU A 56 -15.27 44.63 29.88
N THR A 57 -15.35 43.88 28.77
CA THR A 57 -16.06 44.30 27.55
C THR A 57 -17.52 44.66 27.81
N HIS A 58 -18.26 43.87 28.61
CA HIS A 58 -19.66 44.18 28.90
C HIS A 58 -19.81 45.47 29.71
N GLN A 59 -18.91 45.73 30.68
CA GLN A 59 -18.94 46.95 31.48
C GLN A 59 -18.67 48.21 30.62
N LEU A 60 -17.73 48.10 29.68
CA LEU A 60 -17.47 49.16 28.70
C LEU A 60 -18.71 49.45 27.85
N LEU A 61 -19.37 48.40 27.33
CA LEU A 61 -20.54 48.55 26.46
C LEU A 61 -21.80 49.03 27.20
N ASP A 62 -22.01 48.61 28.44
CA ASP A 62 -23.13 49.06 29.28
C ASP A 62 -23.01 50.54 29.67
N SER A 63 -21.79 51.05 29.84
CA SER A 63 -21.55 52.46 30.20
C SER A 63 -21.54 53.41 29.01
N TYR A 64 -21.50 52.90 27.78
CA TYR A 64 -21.40 53.72 26.57
C TYR A 64 -22.62 54.64 26.32
N PRO A 65 -23.89 54.20 26.46
CA PRO A 65 -25.04 55.04 26.12
C PRO A 65 -25.13 56.34 26.91
N GLU A 66 -24.78 56.31 28.21
CA GLU A 66 -24.74 57.49 29.07
C GLU A 66 -23.68 58.49 28.58
N GLN A 67 -22.46 57.98 28.32
CA GLN A 67 -21.36 58.79 27.79
C GLN A 67 -21.66 59.34 26.39
N ALA A 68 -22.39 58.59 25.57
CA ALA A 68 -22.72 58.99 24.22
C ALA A 68 -23.70 60.16 24.17
N ALA A 69 -24.68 60.19 25.08
CA ALA A 69 -25.60 61.30 25.22
C ALA A 69 -24.90 62.58 25.67
N GLU A 70 -23.97 62.48 26.64
CA GLU A 70 -23.19 63.62 27.13
C GLU A 70 -22.24 64.20 26.08
N ASN A 71 -21.54 63.33 25.34
CA ASN A 71 -20.47 63.72 24.42
C ASN A 71 -20.89 63.80 22.95
N LYS A 72 -22.18 63.62 22.64
CA LYS A 72 -22.74 63.57 21.27
C LYS A 72 -22.03 62.54 20.37
N TRP A 73 -21.76 61.36 20.93
CA TRP A 73 -21.15 60.25 20.20
C TRP A 73 -22.14 59.53 19.28
N LEU A 74 -21.64 58.57 18.49
CA LEU A 74 -22.50 57.70 17.68
C LEU A 74 -23.43 56.88 18.58
N SER A 75 -24.63 56.56 18.09
CA SER A 75 -25.49 55.60 18.78
C SER A 75 -24.86 54.21 18.72
N LEU A 76 -24.81 53.50 19.84
CA LEU A 76 -24.27 52.14 19.93
C LEU A 76 -25.31 51.20 20.52
N GLU A 77 -25.54 50.10 19.83
CA GLU A 77 -26.26 48.93 20.32
C GLU A 77 -25.29 47.76 20.48
N TRP A 78 -25.56 46.89 21.44
CA TRP A 78 -24.74 45.69 21.61
C TRP A 78 -25.55 44.48 22.07
N PHE A 79 -25.01 43.30 21.81
CA PHE A 79 -25.55 42.04 22.35
C PHE A 79 -24.43 41.03 22.60
N ALA A 80 -24.70 40.09 23.52
CA ALA A 80 -23.81 38.97 23.79
C ALA A 80 -24.10 37.77 22.86
N GLU A 81 -23.07 37.23 22.23
CA GLU A 81 -23.09 35.92 21.55
C GLU A 81 -22.37 34.89 22.45
N PRO A 82 -23.09 33.96 23.10
CA PRO A 82 -22.48 32.99 24.02
C PRO A 82 -21.59 31.93 23.34
N VAL A 83 -21.75 31.70 22.04
CA VAL A 83 -20.95 30.72 21.27
C VAL A 83 -19.69 31.39 20.74
N ALA A 84 -18.53 30.96 21.24
CA ALA A 84 -17.24 31.49 20.80
C ALA A 84 -17.01 31.26 19.28
N GLY A 85 -16.73 32.35 18.57
CA GLY A 85 -16.31 32.39 17.17
C GLY A 85 -16.84 33.61 16.40
N LYS A 86 -15.97 34.25 15.62
CA LYS A 86 -16.30 35.49 14.88
C LYS A 86 -17.49 35.31 13.92
N SER A 87 -17.52 34.20 13.17
CA SER A 87 -18.64 33.91 12.25
C SER A 87 -19.98 33.74 12.96
N PHE A 88 -20.01 33.20 14.19
CA PHE A 88 -21.24 33.09 14.97
C PHE A 88 -21.76 34.48 15.35
N ALA A 89 -20.86 35.37 15.76
CA ALA A 89 -21.19 36.76 16.06
C ALA A 89 -21.69 37.52 14.82
N LEU A 90 -21.00 37.40 13.69
CA LEU A 90 -21.41 38.00 12.41
C LEU A 90 -22.78 37.50 11.96
N ASN A 91 -22.99 36.19 11.90
CA ASN A 91 -24.24 35.59 11.44
C ASN A 91 -25.43 35.92 12.36
N ARG A 92 -25.20 36.15 13.66
CA ARG A 92 -26.25 36.62 14.57
C ARG A 92 -26.51 38.13 14.48
N ALA A 93 -25.49 38.91 14.15
CA ALA A 93 -25.59 40.36 14.02
C ALA A 93 -26.34 40.76 12.75
N ILE A 94 -25.99 40.18 11.60
CA ILE A 94 -26.49 40.59 10.28
C ILE A 94 -28.03 40.65 10.18
N PRO A 95 -28.80 39.66 10.69
CA PRO A 95 -30.27 39.72 10.67
C PRO A 95 -30.87 40.88 11.47
N ARG A 96 -30.13 41.44 12.45
CA ARG A 96 -30.56 42.55 13.31
C ARG A 96 -30.33 43.92 12.68
N ILE A 97 -29.49 43.99 11.64
CA ILE A 97 -29.13 45.24 10.99
C ILE A 97 -30.20 45.63 9.97
N THR A 98 -30.78 46.81 10.15
CA THR A 98 -31.77 47.43 9.25
C THR A 98 -31.19 48.55 8.39
N ALA A 99 -29.89 48.83 8.50
CA ALA A 99 -29.21 49.87 7.74
C ALA A 99 -29.01 49.48 6.26
N ASP A 100 -28.84 50.47 5.38
CA ASP A 100 -28.63 50.26 3.95
C ASP A 100 -27.24 49.70 3.63
N LEU A 101 -26.23 50.13 4.40
CA LEU A 101 -24.83 49.74 4.28
C LEU A 101 -24.30 49.23 5.62
N VAL A 102 -23.48 48.19 5.57
CA VAL A 102 -22.83 47.61 6.75
C VAL A 102 -21.33 47.69 6.58
N ALA A 103 -20.64 48.35 7.51
CA ALA A 103 -19.19 48.38 7.59
C ALA A 103 -18.70 47.37 8.62
N LEU A 104 -17.99 46.34 8.16
CA LEU A 104 -17.33 45.40 9.06
C LEU A 104 -15.98 45.99 9.49
N VAL A 105 -15.82 46.24 10.79
CA VAL A 105 -14.60 46.85 11.36
C VAL A 105 -14.12 45.98 12.52
N ASP A 106 -12.83 45.64 12.53
CA ASP A 106 -12.23 44.81 13.57
C ASP A 106 -11.94 45.65 14.84
N ASP A 107 -11.97 45.01 16.00
CA ASP A 107 -11.82 45.68 17.30
C ASP A 107 -10.42 46.25 17.58
N ASP A 108 -9.44 45.88 16.75
CA ASP A 108 -8.06 46.34 16.78
C ASP A 108 -7.74 47.37 15.67
N HIS A 109 -8.78 47.99 15.09
CA HIS A 109 -8.65 49.08 14.14
C HIS A 109 -8.71 50.48 14.79
N ARG A 110 -7.99 51.42 14.18
CA ARG A 110 -8.11 52.86 14.38
C ARG A 110 -8.39 53.53 13.04
N VAL A 111 -9.38 54.42 13.00
CA VAL A 111 -9.80 55.08 11.76
C VAL A 111 -9.42 56.57 11.74
N PRO A 112 -9.10 57.16 10.56
CA PRO A 112 -8.89 58.59 10.40
C PRO A 112 -10.21 59.37 10.39
N LYS A 113 -10.12 60.71 10.53
CA LYS A 113 -11.30 61.59 10.62
C LYS A 113 -12.27 61.45 9.44
N ASP A 114 -11.76 61.24 8.23
CA ASP A 114 -12.57 61.23 7.01
C ASP A 114 -13.14 59.84 6.67
N PHE A 115 -12.89 58.83 7.51
CA PHE A 115 -13.27 57.42 7.25
C PHE A 115 -14.76 57.24 6.93
N LEU A 116 -15.65 57.76 7.78
CA LEU A 116 -17.10 57.61 7.60
C LEU A 116 -17.63 58.34 6.37
N VAL A 117 -17.07 59.53 6.10
CA VAL A 117 -17.42 60.35 4.92
C VAL A 117 -16.99 59.63 3.65
N ASN A 118 -15.79 59.04 3.63
CA ASN A 118 -15.28 58.34 2.46
C ASN A 118 -16.07 57.06 2.14
N ILE A 119 -16.47 56.28 3.16
CA ILE A 119 -17.34 55.11 2.97
C ILE A 119 -18.67 55.52 2.32
N CYS A 120 -19.34 56.53 2.89
CA CYS A 120 -20.65 56.96 2.41
C CYS A 120 -20.58 57.59 1.02
N SER A 121 -19.59 58.45 0.79
CA SER A 121 -19.36 59.12 -0.49
C SER A 121 -19.13 58.12 -1.63
N VAL A 122 -18.32 57.09 -1.40
CA VAL A 122 -18.07 56.05 -2.41
C VAL A 122 -19.32 55.19 -2.63
N ALA A 123 -20.06 54.86 -1.57
CA ALA A 123 -21.31 54.11 -1.70
C ALA A 123 -22.39 54.88 -2.48
N ASP A 124 -22.38 56.21 -2.42
CA ASP A 124 -23.27 57.07 -3.23
C ASP A 124 -22.77 57.23 -4.67
N ALA A 125 -21.45 57.39 -4.86
CA ALA A 125 -20.84 57.57 -6.18
C ALA A 125 -20.87 56.29 -7.04
N GLN A 126 -20.93 55.11 -6.42
CA GLN A 126 -20.89 53.81 -7.10
C GLN A 126 -22.13 52.97 -6.76
N PRO A 127 -23.29 53.25 -7.40
CA PRO A 127 -24.52 52.48 -7.18
C PRO A 127 -24.41 51.03 -7.67
N ASP A 128 -23.58 50.77 -8.68
CA ASP A 128 -23.38 49.44 -9.30
C ASP A 128 -22.44 48.52 -8.49
N ALA A 129 -21.85 49.02 -7.40
CA ALA A 129 -21.01 48.24 -6.50
C ALA A 129 -21.81 47.71 -5.31
N SER A 130 -21.64 46.43 -5.02
CA SER A 130 -22.34 45.71 -3.95
C SER A 130 -21.48 45.56 -2.69
N LEU A 131 -20.17 45.49 -2.88
CA LEU A 131 -19.16 45.44 -1.84
C LEU A 131 -18.12 46.55 -2.08
N PHE A 132 -17.53 47.06 -1.00
CA PHE A 132 -16.49 48.07 -1.04
C PHE A 132 -15.32 47.66 -0.13
N CYS A 133 -14.12 48.12 -0.45
CA CYS A 133 -12.95 48.00 0.42
C CYS A 133 -11.97 49.17 0.25
N GLY A 134 -11.08 49.34 1.23
CA GLY A 134 -10.07 50.39 1.26
C GLY A 134 -8.67 49.88 1.59
N ARG A 135 -7.81 50.75 2.12
CA ARG A 135 -6.45 50.46 2.58
C ARG A 135 -6.41 50.04 4.04
N ILE A 136 -5.53 49.09 4.35
CA ILE A 136 -5.13 48.76 5.72
C ILE A 136 -3.64 48.99 5.85
N PHE A 137 -3.27 49.84 6.80
CA PHE A 137 -1.89 50.07 7.20
C PHE A 137 -1.65 49.57 8.63
N PRO A 138 -0.43 49.10 8.96
CA PRO A 138 -0.10 48.74 10.32
C PRO A 138 -0.04 49.98 11.23
N ASP A 139 -0.62 49.87 12.42
CA ASP A 139 -0.55 50.87 13.50
C ASP A 139 0.52 50.44 14.51
N TRP A 140 1.69 51.07 14.43
CA TRP A 140 2.87 50.73 15.23
C TRP A 140 2.99 51.62 16.48
N ASP A 141 3.35 51.03 17.62
CA ASP A 141 3.81 51.73 18.83
C ASP A 141 5.35 51.68 19.01
N GLY A 142 6.07 51.03 18.08
CA GLY A 142 7.53 50.82 18.10
C GLY A 142 8.15 50.56 16.72
N THR A 143 9.43 50.17 16.66
CA THR A 143 10.13 49.88 15.39
C THR A 143 10.00 48.41 14.98
N GLU A 144 9.69 48.15 13.70
CA GLU A 144 9.66 46.79 13.12
C GLU A 144 11.03 46.09 13.33
N PRO A 145 11.07 44.87 13.90
CA PRO A 145 12.32 44.15 14.06
C PRO A 145 12.97 43.90 12.70
N GLY A 146 14.25 44.26 12.54
CA GLY A 146 14.98 44.17 11.27
C GLY A 146 15.22 42.76 10.71
N TRP A 147 14.45 41.75 11.13
CA TRP A 147 14.40 40.40 10.53
C TRP A 147 12.99 39.99 10.09
N VAL A 148 11.96 40.74 10.49
CA VAL A 148 10.60 40.64 9.97
C VAL A 148 10.55 41.57 8.77
N HIS A 149 10.43 40.99 7.57
CA HIS A 149 10.37 41.76 6.34
C HIS A 149 9.25 41.22 5.45
N ALA A 150 8.51 42.13 4.83
CA ALA A 150 7.55 41.81 3.78
C ALA A 150 8.21 41.59 2.40
N GLU A 151 9.47 42.00 2.25
CA GLU A 151 10.23 42.01 0.99
C GLU A 151 11.63 41.37 1.12
N GLY A 152 12.29 41.08 -0.01
CA GLY A 152 13.64 40.48 -0.05
C GLY A 152 13.72 38.94 0.03
N ASP A 153 14.95 38.41 0.05
CA ASP A 153 15.26 36.97 -0.04
C ASP A 153 14.71 36.11 1.11
N TYR A 154 14.35 36.74 2.23
CA TYR A 154 13.85 36.08 3.44
C TYR A 154 12.49 36.61 3.90
N LYS A 155 11.69 37.16 2.98
CA LYS A 155 10.35 37.64 3.29
C LYS A 155 9.48 36.59 3.99
N ILE A 156 8.76 36.98 5.03
CA ILE A 156 7.92 36.04 5.79
C ILE A 156 6.60 35.84 5.06
N TYR A 157 6.20 34.57 4.91
CA TYR A 157 4.94 34.20 4.26
C TYR A 157 4.17 33.15 5.09
N PRO A 158 2.87 33.37 5.36
CA PRO A 158 2.08 34.57 5.03
C PRO A 158 2.60 35.84 5.74
N PRO A 159 2.33 37.04 5.20
CA PRO A 159 2.74 38.29 5.84
C PRO A 159 2.16 38.36 7.26
N PRO A 160 2.97 38.56 8.30
CA PRO A 160 2.50 38.56 9.68
C PRO A 160 1.93 39.90 10.13
N ILE A 161 2.26 40.95 9.39
CA ILE A 161 1.81 42.32 9.62
C ILE A 161 0.59 42.56 8.73
N PRO A 162 -0.56 42.98 9.30
CA PRO A 162 -1.74 43.36 8.54
C PRO A 162 -1.41 44.51 7.58
N TYR A 163 -1.54 44.25 6.28
CA TYR A 163 -1.34 45.23 5.21
C TYR A 163 -2.24 44.87 4.04
N PHE A 164 -2.97 45.84 3.50
CA PHE A 164 -3.80 45.64 2.31
C PHE A 164 -3.88 46.93 1.48
N GLU A 165 -3.51 46.82 0.20
CA GLU A 165 -3.54 47.91 -0.77
C GLU A 165 -3.61 47.32 -2.19
N LEU A 166 -4.40 47.94 -3.07
CA LEU A 166 -4.56 47.55 -4.48
C LEU A 166 -4.15 48.69 -5.45
N GLY A 167 -3.38 49.66 -4.98
CA GLY A 167 -2.87 50.79 -5.76
C GLY A 167 -3.51 52.14 -5.41
N GLU A 168 -3.17 53.18 -6.18
CA GLU A 168 -3.55 54.59 -5.94
C GLU A 168 -4.83 55.02 -6.69
N VAL A 169 -5.52 54.11 -7.37
CA VAL A 169 -6.64 54.44 -8.27
C VAL A 169 -7.89 53.68 -7.89
N ASP A 170 -9.03 54.36 -7.88
CA ASP A 170 -10.34 53.74 -7.69
C ASP A 170 -10.66 52.78 -8.85
N HIS A 171 -11.06 51.53 -8.55
CA HIS A 171 -11.41 50.55 -9.58
C HIS A 171 -12.29 49.42 -9.04
N PHE A 172 -12.91 48.66 -9.95
CA PHE A 172 -13.53 47.38 -9.61
C PHE A 172 -12.46 46.30 -9.53
N VAL A 173 -12.44 45.56 -8.43
CA VAL A 173 -11.44 44.52 -8.16
C VAL A 173 -11.63 43.36 -9.13
N SER A 174 -10.57 42.96 -9.84
CA SER A 174 -10.59 41.82 -10.76
C SER A 174 -10.30 40.49 -10.04
N GLY A 175 -10.62 39.36 -10.70
CA GLY A 175 -10.53 38.02 -10.08
C GLY A 175 -9.10 37.54 -9.77
N ASP A 176 -8.08 38.23 -10.25
CA ASP A 176 -6.66 37.97 -10.04
C ASP A 176 -6.03 38.84 -8.93
N GLU A 177 -6.78 39.79 -8.37
CA GLU A 177 -6.33 40.67 -7.29
C GLU A 177 -6.61 40.07 -5.89
N ASN A 178 -5.90 40.59 -4.87
CA ASN A 178 -6.08 40.13 -3.50
C ASN A 178 -7.45 40.58 -2.95
N THR A 179 -8.19 39.66 -2.33
CA THR A 179 -9.46 39.98 -1.66
C THR A 179 -9.24 40.63 -0.30
N PRO A 180 -10.09 41.60 0.11
CA PRO A 180 -10.00 42.22 1.44
C PRO A 180 -10.32 41.23 2.58
N GLY A 181 -9.78 41.51 3.77
CA GLY A 181 -10.15 40.84 5.02
C GLY A 181 -11.37 41.49 5.71
N GLY A 182 -11.87 40.85 6.77
CA GLY A 182 -13.13 41.21 7.44
C GLY A 182 -13.23 42.63 7.92
N GLY A 183 -12.22 43.18 8.60
CA GLY A 183 -12.21 44.58 9.02
C GLY A 183 -12.12 45.60 7.89
N ASN A 184 -12.10 45.19 6.62
CA ASN A 184 -11.99 46.07 5.45
C ASN A 184 -13.03 45.72 4.37
N LEU A 185 -14.22 45.32 4.82
CA LEU A 185 -15.32 44.94 3.95
C LEU A 185 -16.57 45.73 4.30
N PHE A 186 -17.08 46.49 3.33
CA PHE A 186 -18.32 47.26 3.46
C PHE A 186 -19.34 46.70 2.47
N VAL A 187 -20.53 46.35 2.94
CA VAL A 187 -21.48 45.50 2.19
C VAL A 187 -22.87 46.11 2.22
N ARG A 188 -23.51 46.24 1.06
CA ARG A 188 -24.93 46.62 1.01
C ARG A 188 -25.78 45.56 1.66
N ARG A 189 -26.75 45.94 2.49
CA ARG A 189 -27.47 45.01 3.37
C ARG A 189 -28.16 43.86 2.65
N GLU A 190 -28.70 44.13 1.47
CA GLU A 190 -29.37 43.14 0.61
C GLU A 190 -28.44 42.00 0.13
N VAL A 191 -27.13 42.27 0.02
CA VAL A 191 -26.14 41.29 -0.46
C VAL A 191 -26.03 40.11 0.51
N PHE A 192 -26.13 40.36 1.83
CA PHE A 192 -26.12 39.27 2.82
C PHE A 192 -27.27 38.27 2.60
N GLY A 193 -28.43 38.73 2.13
CA GLY A 193 -29.56 37.85 1.81
C GLY A 193 -29.34 37.02 0.54
N ARG A 194 -28.62 37.56 -0.46
CA ARG A 194 -28.31 36.87 -1.71
C ARG A 194 -27.13 35.89 -1.58
N VAL A 195 -26.08 36.31 -0.88
CA VAL A 195 -24.85 35.53 -0.69
C VAL A 195 -24.99 34.49 0.41
N GLY A 196 -25.76 34.76 1.47
CA GLY A 196 -25.97 33.87 2.61
C GLY A 196 -24.96 34.09 3.73
N GLU A 197 -24.86 33.13 4.65
CA GLU A 197 -24.09 33.29 5.90
C GLU A 197 -22.56 33.12 5.73
N PHE A 198 -21.80 33.68 6.67
CA PHE A 198 -20.37 33.43 6.83
C PHE A 198 -20.14 31.99 7.31
N SER A 199 -19.07 31.35 6.82
CA SER A 199 -18.75 29.98 7.24
C SER A 199 -18.29 29.92 8.69
N THR A 200 -19.02 29.17 9.52
CA THR A 200 -18.67 28.92 10.94
C THR A 200 -17.51 27.95 11.10
N ASP A 201 -17.08 27.28 10.04
CA ASP A 201 -15.98 26.30 10.02
C ASP A 201 -14.63 26.88 9.61
N LEU A 202 -14.63 28.13 9.12
CA LEU A 202 -13.44 28.83 8.64
C LEU A 202 -13.06 30.03 9.51
N GLY A 203 -13.98 30.50 10.37
CA GLY A 203 -13.73 31.62 11.27
C GLY A 203 -12.95 31.23 12.53
N PRO A 204 -12.21 32.17 13.13
CA PRO A 204 -11.49 31.95 14.39
C PRO A 204 -12.47 31.61 15.53
N ARG A 205 -12.07 30.68 16.42
CA ARG A 205 -12.79 30.34 17.66
C ARG A 205 -11.85 30.55 18.86
N GLY A 206 -12.15 31.52 19.72
CA GLY A 206 -11.26 31.89 20.84
C GLY A 206 -9.96 32.53 20.36
N HIS A 207 -8.80 32.05 20.87
CA HIS A 207 -7.45 32.52 20.47
C HIS A 207 -6.86 31.80 19.23
N ASP A 208 -7.67 31.08 18.45
CA ASP A 208 -7.22 30.45 17.20
C ASP A 208 -6.81 31.51 16.17
N LEU A 209 -5.63 31.38 15.56
CA LEU A 209 -5.13 32.28 14.50
C LEU A 209 -5.57 31.82 13.10
N GLY A 210 -6.40 30.76 13.04
CA GLY A 210 -7.16 30.41 11.85
C GLY A 210 -8.10 31.54 11.41
N GLY A 211 -8.31 31.67 10.11
CA GLY A 211 -9.20 32.68 9.54
C GLY A 211 -9.24 32.58 8.02
N GLY A 212 -10.37 32.95 7.43
CA GLY A 212 -10.66 32.80 5.99
C GLY A 212 -12.15 32.85 5.64
N GLU A 213 -13.02 33.02 6.63
CA GLU A 213 -14.45 33.26 6.50
C GLU A 213 -14.78 34.49 5.67
N ASP A 214 -14.02 35.59 5.84
CA ASP A 214 -14.24 36.84 5.11
C ASP A 214 -13.90 36.66 3.63
N THR A 215 -12.72 36.07 3.35
CA THR A 215 -12.30 35.72 2.00
C THR A 215 -13.27 34.75 1.35
N ALA A 216 -13.75 33.74 2.07
CA ALA A 216 -14.77 32.81 1.58
C ALA A 216 -16.06 33.53 1.18
N TYR A 217 -16.51 34.47 2.02
CA TYR A 217 -17.71 35.26 1.77
C TYR A 217 -17.55 36.15 0.52
N VAL A 218 -16.43 36.86 0.40
CA VAL A 218 -16.14 37.71 -0.77
C VAL A 218 -16.07 36.88 -2.06
N LEU A 219 -15.33 35.76 -2.05
CA LEU A 219 -15.24 34.88 -3.22
C LEU A 219 -16.61 34.31 -3.62
N LYS A 220 -17.45 33.96 -2.63
CA LYS A 220 -18.82 33.50 -2.86
C LYS A 220 -19.68 34.61 -3.48
N ALA A 221 -19.56 35.85 -3.01
CA ALA A 221 -20.27 37.00 -3.56
C ALA A 221 -19.86 37.28 -5.02
N LEU A 222 -18.56 37.33 -5.30
CA LEU A 222 -18.04 37.54 -6.65
C LEU A 222 -18.47 36.41 -7.61
N ALA A 223 -18.45 35.16 -7.15
CA ALA A 223 -18.91 34.01 -7.95
C ALA A 223 -20.42 34.06 -8.28
N GLN A 224 -21.22 34.78 -7.49
CA GLN A 224 -22.64 35.02 -7.74
C GLN A 224 -22.90 36.28 -8.57
N GLY A 225 -21.85 36.97 -9.04
CA GLY A 225 -21.95 38.15 -9.90
C GLY A 225 -22.00 39.49 -9.16
N GLU A 226 -21.81 39.50 -7.83
CA GLU A 226 -21.67 40.74 -7.08
C GLU A 226 -20.35 41.44 -7.43
N ARG A 227 -20.30 42.77 -7.32
CA ARG A 227 -19.13 43.57 -7.71
C ARG A 227 -18.49 44.25 -6.49
N LEU A 228 -17.17 44.08 -6.35
CA LEU A 228 -16.34 44.70 -5.31
C LEU A 228 -15.62 45.93 -5.88
N TYR A 229 -15.75 47.07 -5.20
CA TYR A 229 -15.09 48.33 -5.57
C TYR A 229 -14.02 48.71 -4.55
N TYR A 230 -12.80 48.97 -5.02
CA TYR A 230 -11.69 49.43 -4.20
C TYR A 230 -11.52 50.94 -4.32
N THR A 231 -11.29 51.60 -3.18
CA THR A 231 -10.89 53.02 -3.14
C THR A 231 -9.74 53.26 -2.17
N PRO A 232 -8.64 53.93 -2.58
CA PRO A 232 -7.55 54.29 -1.68
C PRO A 232 -7.95 55.32 -0.61
N GLY A 233 -9.08 56.03 -0.80
CA GLY A 233 -9.55 57.06 0.14
C GLY A 233 -10.08 56.50 1.46
N ILE A 234 -10.54 55.25 1.50
CA ILE A 234 -10.91 54.58 2.75
C ILE A 234 -9.64 54.00 3.36
N ILE A 235 -9.23 54.50 4.54
CA ILE A 235 -7.99 54.08 5.21
C ILE A 235 -8.31 53.59 6.62
N GLN A 236 -7.66 52.51 7.03
CA GLN A 236 -7.74 51.95 8.37
C GLN A 236 -6.35 51.60 8.89
N TYR A 237 -6.10 51.84 10.17
CA TYR A 237 -4.86 51.48 10.84
C TYR A 237 -5.12 50.26 11.74
N HIS A 238 -4.41 49.16 11.53
CA HIS A 238 -4.59 47.92 12.28
C HIS A 238 -3.46 47.76 13.30
N TYR A 239 -3.82 47.66 14.58
CA TYR A 239 -2.85 47.49 15.67
C TYR A 239 -2.00 46.23 15.48
N VAL A 240 -0.68 46.37 15.59
CA VAL A 240 0.27 45.26 15.50
C VAL A 240 0.71 44.83 16.88
N ASP A 241 0.13 43.74 17.39
CA ASP A 241 0.55 43.13 18.66
C ASP A 241 2.03 42.65 18.57
N PRO A 242 2.93 43.12 19.47
CA PRO A 242 4.34 42.70 19.50
C PRO A 242 4.55 41.18 19.62
N GLU A 243 3.61 40.43 20.21
CA GLU A 243 3.66 38.97 20.26
C GLU A 243 3.64 38.34 18.86
N ARG A 244 3.00 39.00 17.86
CA ARG A 244 2.95 38.53 16.47
C ARG A 244 4.33 38.47 15.81
N LEU A 245 5.28 39.23 16.35
CA LEU A 245 6.64 39.35 15.85
C LEU A 245 7.57 38.29 16.43
N LYS A 246 7.09 37.39 17.30
CA LYS A 246 7.89 36.27 17.81
C LYS A 246 7.86 35.07 16.87
N LEU A 247 8.99 34.38 16.71
CA LEU A 247 9.14 33.22 15.81
C LEU A 247 8.11 32.11 16.08
N GLY A 248 7.82 31.82 17.35
CA GLY A 248 6.83 30.80 17.73
C GLY A 248 5.43 31.15 17.23
N PHE A 249 5.03 32.42 17.37
CA PHE A 249 3.78 32.93 16.82
C PHE A 249 3.77 32.83 15.30
N LEU A 250 4.81 33.31 14.62
CA LEU A 250 4.91 33.28 13.15
C LEU A 250 4.79 31.89 12.56
N MET A 251 5.38 30.88 13.20
CA MET A 251 5.26 29.49 12.77
C MET A 251 3.84 28.96 12.95
N CYS A 252 3.21 29.25 14.11
CA CYS A 252 1.84 28.87 14.38
C CYS A 252 0.88 29.54 13.38
N PHE A 253 1.03 30.85 13.20
CA PHE A 253 0.28 31.66 12.24
C PHE A 253 0.44 31.14 10.81
N ALA A 254 1.67 30.87 10.37
CA ALA A 254 1.92 30.36 9.03
C ALA A 254 1.30 28.98 8.80
N TYR A 255 1.33 28.10 9.81
CA TYR A 255 0.65 26.81 9.76
C TYR A 255 -0.87 26.96 9.67
N GLN A 256 -1.48 27.73 10.57
CA GLN A 256 -2.94 27.85 10.65
C GLN A 256 -3.52 28.60 9.44
N ARG A 257 -2.82 29.62 8.93
CA ARG A 257 -3.26 30.42 7.79
C ARG A 257 -3.17 29.67 6.47
N THR A 258 -2.11 28.89 6.22
CA THR A 258 -2.06 28.04 5.01
C THR A 258 -2.98 26.83 5.10
N PHE A 259 -3.21 26.31 6.32
CA PHE A 259 -4.24 25.31 6.56
C PHE A 259 -5.63 25.82 6.16
N ALA A 260 -6.02 27.01 6.62
CA ALA A 260 -7.32 27.61 6.28
C ALA A 260 -7.42 27.98 4.79
N ALA A 261 -6.39 28.62 4.21
CA ALA A 261 -6.41 29.08 2.82
C ALA A 261 -6.63 27.95 1.81
N VAL A 262 -6.08 26.76 2.06
CA VAL A 262 -6.19 25.64 1.12
C VAL A 262 -7.54 24.93 1.23
N ARG A 263 -8.25 25.07 2.35
CA ARG A 263 -9.64 24.59 2.49
C ARG A 263 -10.64 25.39 1.64
N LEU A 264 -10.26 26.59 1.16
CA LEU A 264 -11.09 27.41 0.27
C LEU A 264 -11.09 26.91 -1.18
N GLY A 265 -10.08 26.13 -1.59
CA GLY A 265 -9.95 25.61 -2.95
C GLY A 265 -10.65 24.25 -3.16
N PRO A 266 -10.97 23.88 -4.42
CA PRO A 266 -11.55 22.57 -4.72
C PRO A 266 -10.56 21.45 -4.39
N GLY A 267 -11.04 20.43 -3.66
CA GLY A 267 -10.25 19.22 -3.38
C GLY A 267 -9.92 18.45 -4.66
N THR A 268 -8.67 18.05 -4.84
CA THR A 268 -8.16 17.35 -6.03
C THR A 268 -8.32 15.82 -5.96
N GLY A 269 -8.76 15.27 -4.82
CA GLY A 269 -8.90 13.83 -4.54
C GLY A 269 -7.57 13.09 -4.28
N LYS A 270 -6.42 13.69 -4.59
CA LYS A 270 -5.07 13.15 -4.40
C LYS A 270 -4.12 14.23 -3.88
N MET A 271 -3.22 13.86 -2.96
CA MET A 271 -2.20 14.77 -2.46
C MET A 271 -1.17 15.10 -3.56
N PRO A 272 -0.98 16.37 -3.95
CA PRO A 272 -0.01 16.73 -4.99
C PRO A 272 1.44 16.47 -4.54
N ALA A 273 2.26 15.87 -5.41
CA ALA A 273 3.65 15.51 -5.10
C ALA A 273 4.54 16.73 -4.77
N TYR A 274 4.21 17.92 -5.28
CA TYR A 274 4.99 19.14 -5.04
C TYR A 274 4.99 19.55 -3.57
N VAL A 275 3.92 19.26 -2.82
CA VAL A 275 3.78 19.67 -1.41
C VAL A 275 4.77 18.90 -0.54
N TRP A 276 4.98 17.61 -0.82
CA TRP A 276 6.01 16.80 -0.17
C TRP A 276 7.42 17.27 -0.51
N ARG A 277 7.65 17.62 -1.79
CA ARG A 277 8.92 18.23 -2.21
C ARG A 277 9.15 19.55 -1.47
N LYS A 278 8.12 20.37 -1.29
CA LYS A 278 8.16 21.65 -0.57
C LYS A 278 8.52 21.43 0.91
N LEU A 279 7.85 20.49 1.59
CA LEU A 279 8.16 20.11 2.98
C LEU A 279 9.60 19.61 3.13
N ALA A 280 10.03 18.67 2.29
CA ALA A 280 11.39 18.14 2.33
C ALA A 280 12.42 19.24 2.05
N THR A 281 12.19 20.07 1.04
CA THR A 281 13.11 21.16 0.67
C THR A 281 13.27 22.17 1.80
N TYR A 282 12.16 22.64 2.37
CA TYR A 282 12.21 23.63 3.45
C TYR A 282 12.70 23.03 4.76
N GLY A 283 12.32 21.79 5.08
CA GLY A 283 12.85 21.08 6.25
C GLY A 283 14.36 20.89 6.18
N ILE A 284 14.88 20.40 5.05
CA ILE A 284 16.32 20.27 4.81
C ILE A 284 17.01 21.64 4.90
N LYS A 285 16.47 22.66 4.23
CA LYS A 285 17.09 23.99 4.26
C LYS A 285 17.01 24.64 5.65
N ALA A 286 15.99 24.37 6.45
CA ALA A 286 15.91 24.80 7.84
C ALA A 286 17.01 24.12 8.68
N LEU A 287 17.25 22.82 8.46
CA LEU A 287 18.25 22.05 9.18
C LEU A 287 19.70 22.47 8.86
N PHE A 288 20.01 22.70 7.59
CA PHE A 288 21.39 22.93 7.14
C PHE A 288 21.76 24.40 6.93
N SER A 289 20.86 25.36 7.19
CA SER A 289 21.19 26.78 7.10
C SER A 289 22.01 27.23 8.31
N LEU A 290 23.22 27.75 8.08
CA LEU A 290 24.11 28.26 9.12
C LEU A 290 23.71 29.66 9.64
N GLY A 291 23.09 30.50 8.80
CA GLY A 291 22.61 31.83 9.19
C GLY A 291 21.27 31.80 9.92
N SER A 292 21.14 32.61 10.98
CA SER A 292 19.94 32.67 11.85
C SER A 292 18.70 33.16 11.10
N GLU A 293 18.82 34.16 10.23
CA GLU A 293 17.73 34.70 9.40
C GLU A 293 17.21 33.67 8.39
N ARG A 294 18.14 33.10 7.61
CA ARG A 294 17.84 32.05 6.63
C ARG A 294 17.16 30.85 7.27
N ARG A 295 17.60 30.48 8.49
CA ARG A 295 17.01 29.38 9.26
C ARG A 295 15.58 29.69 9.70
N ARG A 296 15.33 30.86 10.30
CA ARG A 296 13.99 31.31 10.71
C ARG A 296 13.03 31.31 9.53
N PHE A 297 13.46 31.83 8.38
CA PHE A 297 12.67 31.81 7.15
C PHE A 297 12.23 30.40 6.76
N TYR A 298 13.16 29.44 6.69
CA TYR A 298 12.82 28.07 6.30
C TYR A 298 11.98 27.34 7.35
N MET A 299 12.08 27.69 8.63
CA MET A 299 11.18 27.17 9.68
C MET A 299 9.74 27.62 9.44
N THR A 300 9.52 28.91 9.19
CA THR A 300 8.18 29.44 8.90
C THR A 300 7.62 28.84 7.61
N ARG A 301 8.45 28.65 6.58
CA ARG A 301 8.06 27.97 5.33
C ARG A 301 7.75 26.48 5.54
N THR A 302 8.42 25.83 6.47
CA THR A 302 8.13 24.43 6.85
C THR A 302 6.79 24.33 7.56
N ALA A 303 6.52 25.23 8.52
CA ALA A 303 5.23 25.32 9.19
C ALA A 303 4.08 25.59 8.19
N ALA A 304 4.29 26.52 7.25
CA ALA A 304 3.35 26.79 6.16
C ALA A 304 3.08 25.56 5.27
N ALA A 305 4.12 24.77 4.93
CA ALA A 305 3.96 23.55 4.15
C ALA A 305 3.17 22.47 4.92
N LEU A 306 3.39 22.34 6.23
CA LEU A 306 2.62 21.44 7.09
C LEU A 306 1.14 21.85 7.18
N GLY A 307 0.86 23.15 7.25
CA GLY A 307 -0.50 23.68 7.20
C GLY A 307 -1.21 23.35 5.88
N GLU A 308 -0.53 23.58 4.75
CA GLU A 308 -1.03 23.23 3.41
C GLU A 308 -1.32 21.72 3.27
N ILE A 309 -0.46 20.85 3.80
CA ILE A 309 -0.69 19.40 3.81
C ILE A 309 -1.96 19.05 4.57
N LYS A 310 -2.13 19.60 5.78
CA LYS A 310 -3.33 19.35 6.58
C LYS A 310 -4.59 19.86 5.87
N GLY A 311 -4.53 21.05 5.28
CA GLY A 311 -5.65 21.66 4.56
C GLY A 311 -6.07 20.82 3.35
N LEU A 312 -5.10 20.37 2.54
CA LEU A 312 -5.36 19.45 1.42
C LEU A 312 -5.88 18.10 1.88
N PHE A 313 -5.44 17.62 3.04
CA PHE A 313 -5.92 16.36 3.58
C PHE A 313 -7.41 16.44 3.91
N GLU A 314 -7.82 17.49 4.63
CA GLU A 314 -9.22 17.72 4.98
C GLU A 314 -10.08 18.05 3.75
N ALA A 315 -9.61 18.92 2.85
CA ALA A 315 -10.31 19.24 1.61
C ALA A 315 -10.52 17.99 0.72
N ASN A 316 -9.51 17.13 0.63
CA ASN A 316 -9.63 15.86 -0.08
C ASN A 316 -10.49 14.83 0.66
N ALA A 317 -10.52 14.84 1.99
CA ALA A 317 -11.43 13.98 2.77
C ALA A 317 -12.89 14.39 2.55
N SER A 318 -13.19 15.69 2.57
CA SER A 318 -14.53 16.23 2.30
C SER A 318 -14.95 16.01 0.85
N ALA A 319 -14.06 16.26 -0.13
CA ALA A 319 -14.33 15.99 -1.55
C ALA A 319 -14.57 14.50 -1.82
N ARG A 320 -13.84 13.60 -1.13
CA ARG A 320 -14.14 12.16 -1.13
C ARG A 320 -15.53 11.91 -0.57
N SER A 321 -15.86 12.42 0.63
CA SER A 321 -17.18 12.22 1.24
C SER A 321 -18.36 12.65 0.36
N SER A 322 -18.19 13.70 -0.47
CA SER A 322 -19.24 14.21 -1.38
C SER A 322 -19.36 13.47 -2.72
N ARG A 323 -18.37 12.66 -3.12
CA ARG A 323 -18.35 11.98 -4.45
C ARG A 323 -18.39 10.46 -4.40
N SER A 324 -17.99 9.83 -3.30
CA SER A 324 -17.92 8.37 -3.14
C SER A 324 -17.19 8.11 -1.84
N GLY A 325 -17.54 7.08 -1.07
CA GLY A 325 -16.80 6.61 0.10
C GLY A 325 -15.37 6.13 -0.19
N ALA A 326 -14.59 6.83 -1.01
CA ALA A 326 -13.21 6.56 -1.33
C ALA A 326 -12.41 6.49 -0.04
N GLY A 327 -12.02 5.25 0.27
CA GLY A 327 -11.38 4.82 1.48
C GLY A 327 -10.31 5.79 1.95
N SER A 328 -10.10 5.74 3.25
CA SER A 328 -8.77 5.93 3.83
C SER A 328 -7.80 4.99 3.10
N GLY A 329 -7.34 5.39 1.92
CA GLY A 329 -6.09 4.92 1.33
C GLY A 329 -5.08 5.22 2.41
N GLY A 330 -4.74 4.16 3.14
CA GLY A 330 -4.14 4.24 4.46
C GLY A 330 -2.93 5.14 4.43
N PHE A 331 -2.65 5.81 5.54
CA PHE A 331 -1.35 6.38 5.86
C PHE A 331 -0.25 5.37 5.46
N PRO A 332 0.40 5.47 4.28
CA PRO A 332 1.16 4.35 3.76
C PRO A 332 2.63 4.73 3.84
N VAL A 333 3.38 4.04 4.71
CA VAL A 333 4.86 4.02 4.78
C VAL A 333 5.52 5.35 5.22
N TRP A 334 4.93 6.51 4.93
CA TRP A 334 5.48 7.81 5.29
C TRP A 334 5.39 8.12 6.78
N THR A 335 4.46 7.57 7.56
CA THR A 335 4.56 7.63 9.04
C THR A 335 5.75 6.87 9.59
N GLY A 336 6.24 5.84 8.88
CA GLY A 336 7.45 5.11 9.27
C GLY A 336 8.75 5.80 8.86
N VAL A 337 8.71 6.81 7.99
CA VAL A 337 9.90 7.52 7.49
C VAL A 337 9.87 9.01 7.82
N VAL A 338 8.76 9.70 7.63
CA VAL A 338 8.56 11.13 7.88
C VAL A 338 8.45 11.43 9.37
N VAL A 339 7.72 10.63 10.16
CA VAL A 339 7.67 10.88 11.61
C VAL A 339 9.03 10.63 12.25
N PRO A 340 9.76 9.53 11.95
CA PRO A 340 11.15 9.37 12.39
C PRO A 340 12.11 10.38 11.78
N ALA A 341 11.97 10.78 10.51
CA ALA A 341 12.84 11.80 9.92
C ALA A 341 12.59 13.17 10.55
N VAL A 342 11.35 13.54 10.85
CA VAL A 342 10.98 14.78 11.55
C VAL A 342 11.43 14.70 13.01
N LEU A 343 11.27 13.56 13.69
CA LEU A 343 11.75 13.37 15.06
C LEU A 343 13.28 13.28 15.15
N CYS A 344 13.96 12.69 14.17
CA CYS A 344 15.42 12.71 14.02
C CYS A 344 15.92 14.10 13.64
N SER A 345 15.14 14.86 12.87
CA SER A 345 15.42 16.27 12.57
C SER A 345 15.28 17.13 13.83
N LEU A 346 14.22 16.91 14.62
CA LEU A 346 14.01 17.55 15.93
C LEU A 346 15.08 17.13 16.95
N ALA A 347 15.49 15.85 16.96
CA ALA A 347 16.60 15.34 17.76
C ALA A 347 17.93 15.94 17.34
N GLY A 348 18.20 16.07 16.03
CA GLY A 348 19.38 16.74 15.51
C GLY A 348 19.41 18.25 15.83
N TRP A 349 18.23 18.83 16.05
CA TRP A 349 18.05 20.24 16.40
C TRP A 349 18.25 20.54 17.89
N TRP A 350 17.79 19.64 18.75
CA TRP A 350 17.74 19.85 20.20
C TRP A 350 18.78 19.05 20.99
N ALA A 351 19.30 17.95 20.43
CA ALA A 351 20.40 17.18 20.98
C ALA A 351 21.67 17.36 20.14
N ARG A 352 22.28 18.56 20.22
CA ARG A 352 23.62 18.83 19.63
C ARG A 352 24.62 17.67 19.85
N PRO A 353 24.73 17.04 21.04
CA PRO A 353 25.69 15.96 21.28
C PRO A 353 25.35 14.69 20.51
N LEU A 354 24.07 14.36 20.35
CA LEU A 354 23.66 13.18 19.57
C LEU A 354 23.97 13.39 18.08
N ALA A 355 23.79 14.61 17.57
CA ALA A 355 24.12 14.98 16.20
C ALA A 355 25.63 15.05 15.93
N THR A 356 26.42 15.65 16.83
CA THR A 356 27.85 15.87 16.63
C THR A 356 28.72 14.69 17.07
N GLU A 357 28.30 13.92 18.08
CA GLU A 357 29.07 12.81 18.62
C GLU A 357 28.44 11.44 18.38
N GLY A 358 27.11 11.35 18.40
CA GLY A 358 26.40 10.08 18.23
C GLY A 358 26.32 9.60 16.77
N LEU A 359 25.87 10.47 15.86
CA LEU A 359 25.68 10.13 14.45
C LEU A 359 26.97 9.68 13.74
N PRO A 360 28.13 10.37 13.87
CA PRO A 360 29.37 9.91 13.24
C PRO A 360 29.81 8.53 13.74
N VAL A 361 29.59 8.25 15.04
CA VAL A 361 29.88 6.94 15.63
C VAL A 361 28.97 5.87 15.05
N ALA A 362 27.66 6.13 14.98
CA ALA A 362 26.70 5.19 14.38
C ALA A 362 26.98 4.92 12.90
N VAL A 363 27.36 5.95 12.13
CA VAL A 363 27.79 5.81 10.73
C VAL A 363 29.05 4.94 10.64
N GLY A 364 30.05 5.18 11.48
CA GLY A 364 31.28 4.38 11.50
C GLY A 364 31.01 2.90 11.80
N VAL A 365 30.17 2.62 12.80
CA VAL A 365 29.73 1.25 13.12
C VAL A 365 28.98 0.61 11.95
N ALA A 366 28.04 1.34 11.34
CA ALA A 366 27.27 0.83 10.21
C ALA A 366 28.15 0.51 8.99
N VAL A 367 29.10 1.40 8.65
CA VAL A 367 30.07 1.18 7.57
C VAL A 367 30.93 -0.04 7.85
N LEU A 368 31.44 -0.20 9.08
CA LEU A 368 32.23 -1.37 9.48
C LEU A 368 31.41 -2.67 9.30
N CYS A 369 30.18 -2.70 9.82
CA CYS A 369 29.31 -3.87 9.72
C CYS A 369 28.98 -4.25 8.26
N VAL A 370 28.61 -3.26 7.44
CA VAL A 370 28.29 -3.50 6.02
C VAL A 370 29.53 -3.90 5.22
N THR A 371 30.68 -3.31 5.51
CA THR A 371 31.95 -3.72 4.89
C THR A 371 32.27 -5.16 5.23
N GLY A 372 32.10 -5.59 6.48
CA GLY A 372 32.23 -6.99 6.88
C GLY A 372 31.26 -7.93 6.15
N LEU A 373 29.98 -7.54 6.02
CA LEU A 373 28.98 -8.30 5.26
C LEU A 373 29.35 -8.41 3.78
N LEU A 374 29.77 -7.32 3.14
CA LEU A 374 30.14 -7.27 1.72
C LEU A 374 31.43 -8.06 1.45
N VAL A 375 32.46 -7.91 2.28
CA VAL A 375 33.72 -8.68 2.16
C VAL A 375 33.44 -10.17 2.29
N LYS A 376 32.70 -10.58 3.32
CA LYS A 376 32.31 -11.98 3.51
C LYS A 376 31.47 -12.50 2.34
N SER A 377 30.51 -11.70 1.87
CA SER A 377 29.66 -12.03 0.72
C SER A 377 30.48 -12.21 -0.56
N ALA A 378 31.47 -11.34 -0.81
CA ALA A 378 32.35 -11.44 -1.97
C ALA A 378 33.25 -12.68 -1.91
N LEU A 379 33.79 -13.02 -0.73
CA LEU A 379 34.59 -14.23 -0.53
C LEU A 379 33.76 -15.50 -0.81
N ASN A 380 32.50 -15.52 -0.39
CA ASN A 380 31.59 -16.66 -0.59
C ASN A 380 30.96 -16.74 -1.99
N PHE A 381 30.85 -15.62 -2.72
CA PHE A 381 30.33 -15.58 -4.09
C PHE A 381 31.10 -16.48 -5.06
N SER A 382 32.37 -16.78 -4.74
CA SER A 382 33.26 -17.67 -5.49
C SER A 382 32.75 -19.11 -5.68
N ARG A 383 31.73 -19.54 -4.92
CA ARG A 383 31.15 -20.91 -4.88
C ARG A 383 29.98 -21.15 -5.84
N THR A 384 29.58 -20.15 -6.62
CA THR A 384 28.59 -20.32 -7.69
C THR A 384 29.24 -21.09 -8.86
N GLY A 385 28.61 -22.16 -9.34
CA GLY A 385 29.20 -23.14 -10.27
C GLY A 385 29.82 -22.55 -11.56
N PRO A 386 30.73 -23.30 -12.23
CA PRO A 386 31.66 -22.74 -13.21
C PRO A 386 31.03 -22.17 -14.49
N GLN A 387 29.91 -22.71 -14.97
CA GLN A 387 29.29 -22.29 -16.25
C GLN A 387 28.50 -20.99 -16.14
N LEU A 388 27.69 -20.79 -15.08
CA LEU A 388 26.93 -19.56 -14.88
C LEU A 388 27.83 -18.38 -14.46
N LYS A 389 28.88 -18.67 -13.69
CA LYS A 389 29.85 -17.67 -13.22
C LYS A 389 30.57 -16.99 -14.38
N SER A 390 30.99 -17.73 -15.41
CA SER A 390 31.71 -17.16 -16.56
C SER A 390 30.81 -16.23 -17.39
N GLU A 391 29.55 -16.60 -17.63
CA GLU A 391 28.57 -15.72 -18.30
C GLU A 391 28.26 -14.46 -17.48
N ILE A 392 28.01 -14.61 -16.16
CA ILE A 392 27.74 -13.46 -15.27
C ILE A 392 28.92 -12.49 -15.27
N LEU A 393 30.15 -13.00 -15.13
CA LEU A 393 31.35 -12.17 -15.13
C LEU A 393 31.62 -11.51 -16.49
N ARG A 394 31.23 -12.15 -17.60
CA ARG A 394 31.44 -11.61 -18.95
C ARG A 394 30.40 -10.56 -19.36
N TYR A 395 29.12 -10.80 -19.08
CA TYR A 395 28.02 -9.99 -19.61
C TYR A 395 27.29 -9.15 -18.54
N TYR A 396 27.35 -9.53 -17.27
CA TYR A 396 26.58 -8.92 -16.18
C TYR A 396 27.44 -8.36 -15.05
N LEU A 397 28.75 -8.20 -15.24
CA LEU A 397 29.65 -7.68 -14.19
C LEU A 397 29.24 -6.27 -13.70
N PRO A 398 28.97 -5.27 -14.58
CA PRO A 398 28.51 -3.95 -14.13
C PRO A 398 27.18 -4.03 -13.38
N TYR A 399 26.28 -4.89 -13.84
CA TYR A 399 24.98 -5.10 -13.22
C TYR A 399 25.09 -5.79 -11.85
N SER A 400 26.04 -6.72 -11.69
CA SER A 400 26.35 -7.38 -10.43
C SER A 400 26.91 -6.39 -9.40
N PHE A 401 27.77 -5.46 -9.84
CA PHE A 401 28.22 -4.35 -8.99
C PHE A 401 27.05 -3.47 -8.55
N TYR A 402 26.16 -3.08 -9.48
CA TYR A 402 24.93 -2.35 -9.14
C TYR A 402 24.07 -3.10 -8.10
N ALA A 403 23.83 -4.39 -8.31
CA ALA A 403 23.05 -5.22 -7.39
C ALA A 403 23.68 -5.27 -5.99
N LEU A 404 24.99 -5.51 -5.91
CA LEU A 404 25.72 -5.52 -4.64
C LEU A 404 25.73 -4.14 -3.96
N SER A 405 25.96 -3.06 -4.70
CA SER A 405 25.90 -1.69 -4.15
C SER A 405 24.51 -1.35 -3.63
N ARG A 406 23.45 -1.79 -4.32
CA ARG A 406 22.06 -1.61 -3.87
C ARG A 406 21.79 -2.37 -2.58
N LEU A 407 22.20 -3.64 -2.49
CA LEU A 407 22.04 -4.43 -1.25
C LEU A 407 22.89 -3.85 -0.12
N GLY A 408 24.12 -3.43 -0.40
CA GLY A 408 25.01 -2.76 0.55
C GLY A 408 24.43 -1.44 1.08
N PHE A 409 23.82 -0.64 0.21
CA PHE A 409 23.14 0.60 0.61
C PHE A 409 22.00 0.33 1.60
N TRP A 410 21.12 -0.64 1.30
CA TRP A 410 20.01 -0.96 2.21
C TRP A 410 20.49 -1.62 3.50
N ALA A 411 21.54 -2.44 3.44
CA ALA A 411 22.18 -2.97 4.65
C ALA A 411 22.77 -1.84 5.50
N PHE A 412 23.36 -0.81 4.88
CA PHE A 412 23.86 0.37 5.57
C PHE A 412 22.75 1.15 6.25
N VAL A 413 21.63 1.40 5.57
CA VAL A 413 20.48 2.09 6.15
C VAL A 413 19.97 1.35 7.39
N LEU A 414 19.78 0.02 7.31
CA LEU A 414 19.32 -0.78 8.45
C LEU A 414 20.34 -0.79 9.60
N CYS A 415 21.63 -1.03 9.30
CA CYS A 415 22.70 -0.98 10.30
C CYS A 415 22.79 0.39 10.97
N LEU A 416 22.64 1.48 10.22
CA LEU A 416 22.68 2.85 10.74
C LEU A 416 21.51 3.10 11.70
N LEU A 417 20.29 2.71 11.33
CA LEU A 417 19.12 2.87 12.19
C LEU A 417 19.26 2.10 13.50
N MET A 418 19.73 0.85 13.44
CA MET A 418 19.94 0.02 14.64
C MET A 418 21.10 0.54 15.50
N ALA A 419 22.18 1.01 14.88
CA ALA A 419 23.31 1.62 15.58
C ALA A 419 22.89 2.94 16.26
N LEU A 420 22.08 3.77 15.59
CA LEU A 420 21.52 4.99 16.18
C LEU A 420 20.61 4.70 17.36
N ALA A 421 19.80 3.65 17.30
CA ALA A 421 19.00 3.22 18.45
C ALA A 421 19.90 2.84 19.64
N GLY A 422 20.95 2.05 19.39
CA GLY A 422 21.93 1.69 20.42
C GLY A 422 22.66 2.90 21.03
N VAL A 423 23.12 3.83 20.20
CA VAL A 423 23.76 5.07 20.65
C VAL A 423 22.79 5.95 21.44
N THR A 424 21.53 6.07 20.99
CA THR A 424 20.48 6.83 21.70
C THR A 424 20.20 6.21 23.07
N PHE A 425 20.20 4.88 23.17
CA PHE A 425 20.06 4.18 24.44
C PHE A 425 21.22 4.50 25.40
N TYR A 426 22.46 4.51 24.92
CA TYR A 426 23.63 4.88 25.73
C TYR A 426 23.55 6.34 26.22
N PHE A 427 23.18 7.27 25.35
CA PHE A 427 23.01 8.67 25.71
C PHE A 427 21.90 8.86 26.74
N SER A 428 20.81 8.10 26.60
CA SER A 428 19.72 8.09 27.59
C SER A 428 20.20 7.61 28.95
N LEU A 429 21.02 6.56 28.99
CA LEU A 429 21.60 6.03 30.21
C LEU A 429 22.62 7.00 30.85
N ALA A 430 23.47 7.63 30.03
CA ALA A 430 24.42 8.64 30.46
C ALA A 430 23.73 9.84 31.11
N ALA A 431 22.64 10.31 30.48
CA ALA A 431 21.81 11.37 31.03
C ALA A 431 21.09 10.95 32.32
N ALA A 432 20.54 9.73 32.38
CA ALA A 432 19.81 9.24 33.55
C ALA A 432 20.71 9.00 34.77
N LEU A 433 21.94 8.51 34.54
CA LEU A 433 22.90 8.13 35.58
C LEU A 433 24.01 9.17 35.82
N ASP A 434 23.98 10.29 35.10
CA ASP A 434 24.87 11.44 35.30
C ASP A 434 26.37 11.12 35.08
N PHE A 435 26.70 10.41 33.99
CA PHE A 435 28.09 10.10 33.61
C PHE A 435 28.49 10.64 32.22
N SER A 436 29.79 10.77 31.98
CA SER A 436 30.34 11.34 30.75
C SER A 436 30.24 10.41 29.53
N ILE A 437 29.94 11.00 28.37
CA ILE A 437 29.81 10.27 27.10
C ILE A 437 31.19 9.95 26.53
N HIS A 438 31.43 8.67 26.21
CA HIS A 438 32.66 8.22 25.54
C HIS A 438 32.34 7.61 24.17
N ARG A 439 33.03 8.06 23.11
CA ARG A 439 32.82 7.59 21.73
C ARG A 439 33.04 6.09 21.55
N GLY A 440 34.04 5.51 22.23
CA GLY A 440 34.30 4.07 22.17
C GLY A 440 33.18 3.24 22.77
N ILE A 441 32.61 3.69 23.90
CA ILE A 441 31.46 3.04 24.54
C ILE A 441 30.20 3.21 23.67
N ALA A 442 29.98 4.42 23.13
CA ALA A 442 28.89 4.66 22.19
C ALA A 442 28.97 3.74 20.95
N ALA A 443 30.17 3.49 20.42
CA ALA A 443 30.37 2.55 19.33
C ALA A 443 30.00 1.11 19.74
N GLY A 444 30.39 0.69 20.95
CA GLY A 444 29.99 -0.59 21.53
C GLY A 444 28.48 -0.74 21.67
N PHE A 445 27.79 0.31 22.13
CA PHE A 445 26.33 0.34 22.19
C PHE A 445 25.66 0.38 20.82
N GLY A 446 26.25 1.06 19.84
CA GLY A 446 25.80 1.01 18.45
C GLY A 446 25.86 -0.41 17.88
N LEU A 447 26.97 -1.12 18.11
CA LEU A 447 27.12 -2.53 17.74
C LEU A 447 26.12 -3.42 18.49
N LEU A 448 25.93 -3.19 19.78
CA LEU A 448 24.94 -3.90 20.60
C LEU A 448 23.52 -3.72 20.04
N GLY A 449 23.16 -2.52 19.59
CA GLY A 449 21.88 -2.24 18.94
C GLY A 449 21.67 -3.09 17.69
N ILE A 450 22.68 -3.16 16.80
CA ILE A 450 22.65 -4.03 15.61
C ILE A 450 22.49 -5.51 16.01
N VAL A 451 23.30 -5.99 16.96
CA VAL A 451 23.27 -7.38 17.40
C VAL A 451 21.92 -7.75 18.00
N LEU A 452 21.40 -6.98 18.96
CA LEU A 452 20.13 -7.26 19.62
C LEU A 452 18.97 -7.26 18.63
N ALA A 453 18.85 -6.22 17.79
CA ALA A 453 17.77 -6.14 16.80
C ALA A 453 17.84 -7.28 15.77
N THR A 454 19.04 -7.62 15.29
CA THR A 454 19.23 -8.74 14.36
C THR A 454 18.94 -10.08 15.05
N SER A 455 19.35 -10.29 16.30
CA SER A 455 19.07 -11.52 17.07
C SER A 455 17.59 -11.72 17.33
N VAL A 456 16.87 -10.65 17.67
CA VAL A 456 15.41 -10.68 17.85
C VAL A 456 14.72 -11.06 16.54
N GLN A 457 15.08 -10.41 15.42
CA GLN A 457 14.48 -10.75 14.13
C GLN A 457 14.86 -12.17 13.68
N PHE A 458 16.11 -12.59 13.92
CA PHE A 458 16.52 -13.97 13.66
C PHE A 458 15.68 -14.98 14.46
N CYS A 459 15.43 -14.74 15.75
CA CYS A 459 14.56 -15.59 16.55
C CYS A 459 13.11 -15.57 16.04
N ARG A 460 12.59 -14.39 15.64
CA ARG A 460 11.26 -14.25 15.05
C ARG A 460 11.14 -15.08 13.77
N HIS A 461 12.11 -14.96 12.86
CA HIS A 461 12.14 -15.74 11.62
C HIS A 461 12.32 -17.24 11.90
N LEU A 462 13.21 -17.62 12.82
CA LEU A 462 13.45 -19.02 13.18
C LEU A 462 12.19 -19.70 13.74
N LEU A 463 11.35 -18.98 14.48
CA LEU A 463 10.07 -19.52 14.94
C LEU A 463 8.98 -19.44 13.87
N HIS A 464 8.72 -18.25 13.33
CA HIS A 464 7.52 -18.01 12.51
C HIS A 464 7.67 -18.43 11.05
N ILE A 465 8.84 -18.24 10.46
CA ILE A 465 9.10 -18.48 9.02
C ILE A 465 10.53 -19.04 8.81
N PRO A 466 10.89 -20.19 9.39
CA PRO A 466 12.26 -20.73 9.33
C PRO A 466 12.76 -20.95 7.90
N GLY A 467 11.86 -21.23 6.94
CA GLY A 467 12.18 -21.31 5.51
C GLY A 467 12.87 -20.05 4.96
N SER A 468 12.61 -18.86 5.53
CA SER A 468 13.31 -17.61 5.15
C SER A 468 14.80 -17.63 5.47
N ILE A 469 15.21 -18.26 6.57
CA ILE A 469 16.62 -18.42 6.97
C ILE A 469 17.28 -19.49 6.10
N GLU A 470 16.56 -20.59 5.83
CA GLU A 470 17.07 -21.69 5.03
C GLU A 470 17.29 -21.26 3.56
N ALA A 471 16.30 -20.62 2.94
CA ALA A 471 16.41 -20.06 1.59
C ALA A 471 17.51 -18.99 1.47
N SER A 472 17.81 -18.29 2.57
CA SER A 472 18.79 -17.21 2.58
C SER A 472 20.18 -17.62 3.07
N SER A 473 20.45 -18.88 3.44
CA SER A 473 21.72 -19.25 4.05
C SER A 473 22.29 -20.61 3.61
N ASN A 474 23.57 -20.81 3.89
CA ASN A 474 24.26 -22.11 3.73
C ASN A 474 24.58 -22.75 5.09
N TYR A 475 23.92 -22.30 6.17
CA TYR A 475 24.20 -22.80 7.51
C TYR A 475 23.41 -24.07 7.78
N ARG A 476 24.04 -25.00 8.52
CA ARG A 476 23.36 -26.22 8.98
C ARG A 476 22.29 -25.86 10.01
N MET A 477 21.01 -25.97 9.62
CA MET A 477 19.86 -25.58 10.45
C MET A 477 19.80 -26.33 11.79
N SER A 478 20.34 -27.55 11.86
CA SER A 478 20.36 -28.34 13.10
C SER A 478 21.10 -27.68 14.27
N ARG A 479 21.98 -26.71 14.00
CA ARG A 479 22.65 -25.91 15.05
C ARG A 479 21.67 -24.99 15.80
N PHE A 480 20.55 -24.64 15.18
CA PHE A 480 19.55 -23.73 15.74
C PHE A 480 18.38 -24.44 16.42
N TYR A 481 18.27 -25.78 16.31
CA TYR A 481 17.17 -26.54 16.92
C TYR A 481 17.05 -26.36 18.44
N PRO A 482 18.14 -26.33 19.23
CA PRO A 482 18.05 -26.06 20.66
C PRO A 482 17.52 -24.66 20.99
N LEU A 483 17.83 -23.66 20.16
CA LEU A 483 17.30 -22.31 20.31
C LEU A 483 15.82 -22.31 19.96
N TRP A 484 15.46 -22.83 18.78
CA TRP A 484 14.09 -22.96 18.30
C TRP A 484 13.17 -23.65 19.33
N ALA A 485 13.60 -24.75 19.93
CA ALA A 485 12.82 -25.49 20.93
C ALA A 485 12.48 -24.66 22.18
N ARG A 486 13.22 -23.56 22.44
CA ARG A 486 12.95 -22.63 23.54
C ARG A 486 12.16 -21.40 23.09
N LEU A 487 11.94 -21.19 21.80
CA LEU A 487 11.17 -20.06 21.30
C LEU A 487 9.67 -20.31 21.42
N THR A 488 8.94 -19.29 21.84
CA THR A 488 7.48 -19.24 21.78
C THR A 488 7.07 -17.82 21.39
N PRO A 489 5.88 -17.60 20.80
CA PRO A 489 5.43 -16.25 20.47
C PRO A 489 5.49 -15.32 21.69
N GLY A 490 5.04 -15.80 22.85
CA GLY A 490 5.08 -15.03 24.10
C GLY A 490 6.49 -14.69 24.59
N ARG A 491 7.49 -15.57 24.42
CA ARG A 491 8.89 -15.27 24.79
C ARG A 491 9.51 -14.22 23.88
N ILE A 492 9.25 -14.30 22.57
CA ILE A 492 9.76 -13.33 21.59
C ILE A 492 9.12 -11.97 21.84
N GLU A 493 7.79 -11.92 22.01
CA GLU A 493 7.09 -10.67 22.29
C GLU A 493 7.48 -10.11 23.66
N GLY A 494 7.63 -10.95 24.69
CA GLY A 494 8.11 -10.53 26.02
C GLY A 494 9.51 -9.92 25.99
N ALA A 495 10.47 -10.54 25.28
CA ALA A 495 11.81 -9.99 25.10
C ALA A 495 11.78 -8.64 24.36
N ASN A 496 10.94 -8.54 23.34
CA ASN A 496 10.71 -7.30 22.60
C ASN A 496 10.13 -6.17 23.47
N TYR A 497 9.08 -6.46 24.25
CA TYR A 497 8.49 -5.49 25.17
C TYR A 497 9.49 -5.08 26.25
N ALA A 498 10.28 -6.01 26.79
CA ALA A 498 11.33 -5.68 27.74
C ALA A 498 12.36 -4.71 27.14
N LEU A 499 12.83 -4.95 25.90
CA LEU A 499 13.74 -4.04 25.22
C LEU A 499 13.13 -2.65 24.98
N LEU A 500 11.87 -2.59 24.51
CA LEU A 500 11.17 -1.32 24.28
C LEU A 500 10.91 -0.55 25.59
N LEU A 501 10.54 -1.24 26.67
CA LEU A 501 10.32 -0.63 27.98
C LEU A 501 11.63 -0.17 28.61
N LEU A 502 12.72 -0.93 28.48
CA LEU A 502 14.05 -0.49 28.91
C LEU A 502 14.51 0.75 28.15
N PHE A 503 14.30 0.77 26.83
CA PHE A 503 14.64 1.90 25.97
C PHE A 503 13.79 3.14 26.30
N ALA A 504 12.47 2.98 26.43
CA ALA A 504 11.57 4.08 26.80
C ALA A 504 11.85 4.58 28.23
N GLY A 505 12.05 3.68 29.18
CA GLY A 505 12.35 3.99 30.57
C GLY A 505 13.65 4.77 30.73
N SER A 506 14.72 4.37 30.02
CA SER A 506 15.98 5.12 30.06
C SER A 506 15.85 6.50 29.39
N ALA A 507 15.13 6.60 28.27
CA ALA A 507 14.90 7.87 27.60
C ALA A 507 14.07 8.85 28.47
N ILE A 508 13.02 8.36 29.13
CA ILE A 508 12.22 9.16 30.07
C ILE A 508 13.05 9.59 31.26
N ALA A 509 13.77 8.65 31.91
CA ALA A 509 14.62 8.97 33.06
C ALA A 509 15.71 9.99 32.70
N GLY A 510 16.38 9.81 31.56
CA GLY A 510 17.39 10.74 31.04
C GLY A 510 16.80 12.11 30.70
N GLY A 511 15.63 12.14 30.04
CA GLY A 511 14.93 13.39 29.73
C GLY A 511 14.50 14.16 30.98
N VAL A 512 13.95 13.46 31.98
CA VAL A 512 13.58 14.07 33.28
C VAL A 512 14.80 14.62 33.99
N ARG A 513 15.90 13.86 34.06
CA ARG A 513 17.15 14.30 34.71
C ARG A 513 17.74 15.54 34.04
N LEU A 514 17.82 15.56 32.70
CA LEU A 514 18.26 16.73 31.94
C LEU A 514 17.34 17.94 32.16
N GLY A 515 16.02 17.71 32.22
CA GLY A 515 15.04 18.75 32.55
C GLY A 515 15.28 19.36 33.94
N LEU A 516 15.54 18.52 34.95
CA LEU A 516 15.87 18.96 36.31
C LEU A 516 17.20 19.74 36.37
N GLN A 517 18.14 19.46 35.47
CA GLN A 517 19.40 20.20 35.33
C GLN A 517 19.26 21.49 34.49
N SER A 518 18.03 21.95 34.20
CA SER A 518 17.75 23.12 33.35
C SER A 518 18.25 22.99 31.91
N GLN A 519 18.42 21.76 31.42
CA GLN A 519 18.84 21.44 30.06
C GLN A 519 17.63 21.00 29.20
N ALA A 520 16.57 21.80 29.19
CA ALA A 520 15.30 21.47 28.55
C ALA A 520 15.42 21.14 27.05
N GLU A 521 16.30 21.83 26.32
CA GLU A 521 16.57 21.53 24.91
C GLU A 521 17.13 20.11 24.73
N TYR A 522 18.14 19.73 25.51
CA TYR A 522 18.74 18.39 25.44
C TYR A 522 17.75 17.30 25.85
N ALA A 523 16.91 17.56 26.86
CA ALA A 523 15.84 16.66 27.29
C ALA A 523 14.84 16.40 26.16
N LEU A 524 14.35 17.46 25.50
CA LEU A 524 13.41 17.35 24.38
C LEU A 524 14.04 16.66 23.17
N GLY A 525 15.31 16.94 22.87
CA GLY A 525 16.04 16.28 21.79
C GLY A 525 16.22 14.78 22.01
N LEU A 526 16.54 14.37 23.24
CA LEU A 526 16.67 12.96 23.62
C LEU A 526 15.32 12.22 23.52
N LEU A 527 14.25 12.82 24.05
CA LEU A 527 12.91 12.24 24.00
C LEU A 527 12.40 12.14 22.55
N ALA A 528 12.65 13.16 21.72
CA ALA A 528 12.33 13.12 20.30
C ALA A 528 13.11 12.00 19.57
N ALA A 529 14.41 11.85 19.85
CA ALA A 529 15.23 10.77 19.31
C ALA A 529 14.67 9.41 19.68
N ALA A 530 14.32 9.20 20.95
CA ALA A 530 13.74 7.94 21.41
C ALA A 530 12.35 7.68 20.78
N ALA A 531 11.51 8.70 20.70
CA ALA A 531 10.20 8.62 20.05
C ALA A 531 10.29 8.22 18.56
N ALA A 532 11.36 8.66 17.86
CA ALA A 532 11.62 8.28 16.46
C ALA A 532 11.75 6.76 16.26
N PHE A 533 12.20 6.03 17.29
CA PHE A 533 12.30 4.56 17.26
C PHE A 533 11.06 3.89 17.86
N LEU A 534 10.52 4.43 18.95
CA LEU A 534 9.39 3.84 19.67
C LEU A 534 8.08 3.91 18.87
N ILE A 535 7.77 5.05 18.24
CA ILE A 535 6.51 5.24 17.52
C ILE A 535 6.38 4.26 16.35
N PRO A 536 7.36 4.13 15.43
CA PRO A 536 7.28 3.12 14.38
C PRO A 536 7.23 1.70 14.92
N ALA A 537 7.96 1.39 16.00
CA ALA A 537 7.93 0.06 16.62
C ALA A 537 6.53 -0.29 17.16
N VAL A 538 5.82 0.68 17.76
CA VAL A 538 4.44 0.52 18.22
C VAL A 538 3.46 0.44 17.04
N LEU A 539 3.56 1.35 16.07
CA LEU A 539 2.68 1.38 14.90
C LEU A 539 2.82 0.12 14.04
N TRP A 540 4.03 -0.44 13.91
CA TRP A 540 4.27 -1.70 13.21
C TRP A 540 3.58 -2.88 13.90
N ARG A 541 3.55 -2.89 15.24
CA ARG A 541 2.83 -3.91 16.04
C ARG A 541 1.33 -3.81 15.94
N MET A 542 0.80 -2.63 15.66
CA MET A 542 -0.63 -2.44 15.44
C MET A 542 -1.10 -3.01 14.09
N GLY A 543 -0.28 -3.81 13.39
CA GLY A 543 -0.52 -4.45 12.11
C GLY A 543 -1.99 -4.68 11.82
N LYS A 544 -2.60 -3.71 11.13
CA LYS A 544 -4.05 -3.71 10.96
C LYS A 544 -4.37 -4.70 9.86
N GLU A 545 -5.00 -5.81 10.24
CA GLU A 545 -5.82 -6.56 9.30
C GLU A 545 -6.71 -5.56 8.53
N PRO A 546 -6.82 -5.70 7.20
CA PRO A 546 -7.70 -4.84 6.41
C PRO A 546 -9.09 -4.85 7.04
N GLN A 547 -9.65 -3.67 7.25
CA GLN A 547 -11.02 -3.59 7.75
C GLN A 547 -11.97 -3.97 6.62
N PRO A 548 -13.00 -4.80 6.88
CA PRO A 548 -14.02 -5.09 5.89
C PRO A 548 -14.76 -3.79 5.55
N ILE A 549 -15.03 -3.60 4.26
CA ILE A 549 -15.84 -2.49 3.76
C ILE A 549 -17.11 -3.11 3.20
N ARG A 550 -18.26 -2.75 3.78
CA ARG A 550 -19.54 -3.24 3.29
C ARG A 550 -19.80 -2.69 1.89
N ALA A 551 -20.02 -3.60 0.93
CA ALA A 551 -20.32 -3.24 -0.43
C ALA A 551 -21.64 -2.45 -0.51
N GLY A 552 -21.74 -1.58 -1.53
CA GLY A 552 -22.98 -0.90 -1.90
C GLY A 552 -24.01 -1.86 -2.51
N ARG A 553 -24.91 -1.35 -3.34
CA ARG A 553 -25.85 -2.20 -4.07
C ARG A 553 -25.06 -3.21 -4.94
N PRO A 554 -25.39 -4.52 -4.89
CA PRO A 554 -24.71 -5.52 -5.72
C PRO A 554 -24.84 -5.18 -7.21
N ALA A 555 -23.76 -5.39 -7.98
CA ALA A 555 -23.80 -5.32 -9.43
C ALA A 555 -24.73 -6.41 -9.99
N ASP A 556 -25.34 -6.16 -11.15
CA ASP A 556 -26.26 -7.10 -11.80
C ASP A 556 -25.59 -8.43 -12.21
N ARG A 557 -24.25 -8.43 -12.35
CA ARG A 557 -23.46 -9.63 -12.63
C ARG A 557 -22.71 -10.08 -11.37
N PRO A 558 -22.53 -11.40 -11.17
CA PRO A 558 -21.77 -11.91 -10.04
C PRO A 558 -20.28 -11.63 -10.20
N ASN A 559 -19.61 -11.49 -9.06
CA ASN A 559 -18.16 -11.47 -8.96
C ASN A 559 -17.59 -12.88 -9.11
N ILE A 560 -16.30 -12.97 -9.41
CA ILE A 560 -15.56 -14.24 -9.47
C ILE A 560 -14.32 -14.09 -8.57
N LEU A 561 -14.20 -14.96 -7.57
CA LEU A 561 -13.04 -15.10 -6.70
C LEU A 561 -12.40 -16.47 -6.93
N MET A 562 -11.26 -16.50 -7.61
CA MET A 562 -10.45 -17.71 -7.78
C MET A 562 -9.34 -17.72 -6.72
N ILE A 563 -9.24 -18.80 -5.95
CA ILE A 563 -8.19 -19.01 -4.95
C ILE A 563 -7.51 -20.35 -5.25
N GLY A 564 -6.25 -20.30 -5.67
CA GLY A 564 -5.45 -21.48 -5.99
C GLY A 564 -4.21 -21.61 -5.14
N ALA A 565 -3.75 -22.85 -5.00
CA ALA A 565 -2.45 -23.18 -4.42
C ALA A 565 -1.63 -24.00 -5.42
N ASP A 566 -0.37 -23.63 -5.58
CA ASP A 566 0.57 -24.34 -6.43
C ASP A 566 0.88 -25.72 -5.83
N SER A 567 0.78 -26.78 -6.64
CA SER A 567 1.12 -28.15 -6.25
C SER A 567 0.17 -28.77 -5.21
N LEU A 568 -1.11 -28.40 -5.17
CA LEU A 568 -2.09 -28.96 -4.24
C LEU A 568 -2.67 -30.26 -4.82
N ARG A 569 -2.36 -31.39 -4.19
CA ARG A 569 -2.83 -32.71 -4.61
C ARG A 569 -4.30 -32.92 -4.25
N SER A 570 -5.03 -33.50 -5.20
CA SER A 570 -6.46 -33.78 -5.04
C SER A 570 -6.75 -34.79 -3.91
N ASP A 571 -5.83 -35.70 -3.62
CA ASP A 571 -5.98 -36.74 -2.58
C ASP A 571 -5.72 -36.24 -1.14
N ARG A 572 -5.39 -34.95 -0.97
CA ARG A 572 -5.24 -34.31 0.34
C ARG A 572 -6.48 -33.62 0.86
N LEU A 573 -7.53 -33.55 0.05
CA LEU A 573 -8.81 -33.00 0.46
C LEU A 573 -9.65 -34.07 1.17
N GLY A 574 -10.34 -33.69 2.25
CA GLY A 574 -11.24 -34.59 2.97
C GLY A 574 -12.41 -35.06 2.11
N VAL A 575 -12.96 -34.17 1.28
CA VAL A 575 -14.01 -34.51 0.29
C VAL A 575 -13.56 -35.56 -0.74
N ASN A 576 -12.25 -35.76 -0.90
CA ASN A 576 -11.67 -36.77 -1.78
C ASN A 576 -10.99 -37.93 -1.00
N GLY A 577 -11.44 -38.17 0.24
CA GLY A 577 -11.06 -39.35 1.02
C GLY A 577 -9.91 -39.17 2.01
N ASN A 578 -9.34 -37.97 2.15
CA ASN A 578 -8.31 -37.72 3.16
C ASN A 578 -8.89 -37.72 4.58
N SER A 579 -8.39 -38.60 5.46
CA SER A 579 -8.90 -38.73 6.83
C SER A 579 -8.14 -37.90 7.87
N ARG A 580 -7.12 -37.12 7.49
CA ARG A 580 -6.30 -36.33 8.44
C ARG A 580 -6.95 -35.00 8.84
N GLY A 581 -8.08 -34.62 8.24
CA GLY A 581 -8.81 -33.39 8.57
C GLY A 581 -8.07 -32.11 8.15
N LEU A 582 -7.32 -32.16 7.04
CA LEU A 582 -6.49 -31.05 6.58
C LEU A 582 -7.31 -29.86 6.06
N THR A 583 -8.47 -30.13 5.43
CA THR A 583 -9.20 -29.16 4.60
C THR A 583 -10.69 -28.96 4.97
N PRO A 584 -11.07 -28.76 6.24
CA PRO A 584 -12.48 -28.62 6.62
C PRO A 584 -13.18 -27.43 5.92
N THR A 585 -12.46 -26.37 5.57
CA THR A 585 -13.05 -25.22 4.86
C THR A 585 -13.34 -25.57 3.41
N LEU A 586 -12.38 -26.20 2.72
CA LEU A 586 -12.60 -26.66 1.34
C LEU A 586 -13.69 -27.72 1.28
N ASP A 587 -13.73 -28.64 2.23
CA ASP A 587 -14.75 -29.69 2.31
C ASP A 587 -16.14 -29.07 2.52
N ALA A 588 -16.26 -28.06 3.39
CA ALA A 588 -17.50 -27.33 3.62
C ALA A 588 -17.91 -26.44 2.44
N LEU A 589 -16.96 -25.99 1.60
CA LEU A 589 -17.24 -25.27 0.37
C LEU A 589 -17.72 -26.24 -0.72
N ALA A 590 -17.07 -27.41 -0.83
CA ALA A 590 -17.47 -28.48 -1.74
C ALA A 590 -18.88 -29.01 -1.45
N SER A 591 -19.27 -29.14 -0.18
CA SER A 591 -20.60 -29.63 0.20
C SER A 591 -21.76 -28.70 -0.14
N ARG A 592 -21.48 -27.42 -0.45
CA ARG A 592 -22.46 -26.42 -0.91
C ARG A 592 -22.21 -25.91 -2.33
N GLY A 593 -21.24 -26.50 -3.03
CA GLY A 593 -20.83 -26.13 -4.38
C GLY A 593 -20.66 -27.38 -5.25
N VAL A 594 -19.94 -27.25 -6.36
CA VAL A 594 -19.64 -28.37 -7.24
C VAL A 594 -18.19 -28.78 -7.08
N PHE A 595 -17.95 -30.02 -6.65
CA PHE A 595 -16.62 -30.63 -6.61
C PHE A 595 -16.39 -31.46 -7.87
N LEU A 596 -15.32 -31.14 -8.62
CA LEU A 596 -14.90 -31.93 -9.77
C LEU A 596 -13.85 -32.95 -9.30
N GLN A 597 -14.27 -34.19 -9.13
CA GLN A 597 -13.44 -35.23 -8.51
C GLN A 597 -12.30 -35.69 -9.42
N GLN A 598 -12.54 -35.73 -10.73
CA GLN A 598 -11.59 -36.19 -11.75
C GLN A 598 -11.21 -35.06 -12.71
N CYS A 599 -10.67 -33.96 -12.16
CA CYS A 599 -10.19 -32.82 -12.95
C CYS A 599 -8.69 -32.94 -13.27
N PHE A 600 -8.35 -32.93 -14.56
CA PHE A 600 -6.97 -33.13 -15.03
C PHE A 600 -6.37 -31.89 -15.72
N VAL A 601 -5.08 -31.68 -15.53
CA VAL A 601 -4.31 -30.63 -16.20
C VAL A 601 -3.53 -31.21 -17.39
N PRO A 602 -3.40 -30.45 -18.49
CA PRO A 602 -2.74 -30.94 -19.69
C PRO A 602 -1.22 -31.02 -19.59
N CYS A 603 -0.61 -30.25 -18.69
CA CYS A 603 0.81 -30.31 -18.41
C CYS A 603 1.01 -29.90 -16.96
N ALA A 604 1.53 -30.79 -16.13
CA ALA A 604 1.71 -30.56 -14.70
C ALA A 604 2.98 -29.70 -14.41
N ARG A 605 2.98 -28.49 -14.95
CA ARG A 605 3.94 -27.40 -14.67
C ARG A 605 3.17 -26.09 -14.56
N THR A 606 3.63 -25.20 -13.69
CA THR A 606 2.94 -23.95 -13.31
C THR A 606 2.54 -23.10 -14.52
N ALA A 607 3.49 -22.69 -15.37
CA ALA A 607 3.20 -21.80 -16.51
C ALA A 607 2.22 -22.40 -17.53
N PRO A 608 2.46 -23.60 -18.10
CA PRO A 608 1.55 -24.17 -19.08
C PRO A 608 0.18 -24.50 -18.47
N SER A 609 0.12 -24.96 -17.21
CA SER A 609 -1.17 -25.26 -16.59
C SER A 609 -2.01 -24.03 -16.31
N LEU A 610 -1.42 -22.97 -15.72
CA LEU A 610 -2.12 -21.69 -15.54
C LEU A 610 -2.56 -21.11 -16.89
N ALA A 611 -1.73 -21.24 -17.93
CA ALA A 611 -2.07 -20.81 -19.28
C ALA A 611 -3.28 -21.58 -19.82
N SER A 612 -3.29 -22.90 -19.72
CA SER A 612 -4.40 -23.76 -20.14
C SER A 612 -5.69 -23.45 -19.35
N LEU A 613 -5.59 -23.32 -18.03
CA LEU A 613 -6.69 -22.99 -17.13
C LEU A 613 -7.37 -21.66 -17.49
N LEU A 614 -6.59 -20.60 -17.70
CA LEU A 614 -7.11 -19.25 -17.95
C LEU A 614 -7.47 -19.00 -19.41
N SER A 615 -6.85 -19.68 -20.36
CA SER A 615 -7.16 -19.53 -21.79
C SER A 615 -8.20 -20.52 -22.31
N GLY A 616 -8.43 -21.62 -21.58
CA GLY A 616 -9.28 -22.71 -22.04
C GLY A 616 -8.72 -23.43 -23.27
N ARG A 617 -7.39 -23.42 -23.47
CA ARG A 617 -6.70 -23.97 -24.64
C ARG A 617 -5.63 -24.98 -24.25
N TRP A 618 -5.26 -25.86 -25.17
CA TRP A 618 -4.18 -26.82 -24.95
C TRP A 618 -2.79 -26.16 -25.01
N PRO A 619 -1.75 -26.75 -24.36
CA PRO A 619 -0.38 -26.24 -24.39
C PRO A 619 0.17 -26.00 -25.80
N HIS A 620 -0.08 -26.92 -26.74
CA HIS A 620 0.35 -26.77 -28.13
C HIS A 620 -0.42 -25.67 -28.87
N SER A 621 -1.64 -25.32 -28.44
CA SER A 621 -2.45 -24.29 -29.07
C SER A 621 -2.13 -22.89 -28.56
N HIS A 622 -1.74 -22.72 -27.30
CA HIS A 622 -1.34 -21.41 -26.76
C HIS A 622 0.19 -21.18 -26.71
N GLY A 623 0.99 -22.15 -27.16
CA GLY A 623 2.45 -22.06 -27.33
C GLY A 623 3.29 -22.17 -26.04
N ILE A 624 2.68 -21.97 -24.87
CA ILE A 624 3.34 -22.14 -23.56
C ILE A 624 3.33 -23.62 -23.17
N ARG A 625 4.46 -24.32 -23.31
CA ARG A 625 4.59 -25.77 -23.01
C ARG A 625 5.55 -26.09 -21.86
N ASP A 626 6.21 -25.08 -21.32
CA ASP A 626 7.12 -25.15 -20.18
C ASP A 626 7.26 -23.76 -19.50
N ASN A 627 7.97 -23.70 -18.37
CA ASN A 627 8.12 -22.46 -17.59
C ASN A 627 9.10 -21.45 -18.22
N PHE A 628 9.87 -21.86 -19.22
CA PHE A 628 10.90 -21.06 -19.91
C PHE A 628 10.40 -20.53 -21.27
N SER A 629 9.13 -20.76 -21.61
CA SER A 629 8.52 -20.18 -22.81
C SER A 629 8.55 -18.65 -22.78
N THR A 630 8.69 -18.04 -23.94
CA THR A 630 8.73 -16.58 -24.10
C THR A 630 7.36 -15.97 -24.41
N VAL A 631 7.27 -14.65 -24.28
CA VAL A 631 6.05 -13.91 -24.67
C VAL A 631 5.81 -14.04 -26.18
N ASP A 632 6.87 -14.02 -26.99
CA ASP A 632 6.78 -14.13 -28.45
C ASP A 632 6.30 -15.52 -28.91
N GLU A 633 6.57 -16.56 -28.11
CA GLU A 633 6.03 -17.92 -28.31
C GLU A 633 4.57 -18.06 -27.87
N SER A 634 4.08 -17.15 -27.03
CA SER A 634 2.73 -17.27 -26.48
C SER A 634 1.69 -16.82 -27.49
N GLU A 635 0.79 -17.72 -27.87
CA GLU A 635 -0.34 -17.43 -28.76
C GLU A 635 -1.63 -17.16 -27.97
N LEU A 636 -1.52 -16.62 -26.75
CA LEU A 636 -2.65 -16.38 -25.86
C LEU A 636 -3.68 -15.43 -26.48
N GLY A 637 -3.26 -14.49 -27.34
CA GLY A 637 -4.15 -13.57 -28.05
C GLY A 637 -5.04 -12.73 -27.12
N ARG A 638 -6.23 -12.34 -27.60
CA ARG A 638 -7.25 -11.60 -26.82
C ARG A 638 -8.34 -12.52 -26.22
N ALA A 639 -8.07 -13.82 -26.16
CA ALA A 639 -9.05 -14.82 -25.72
C ALA A 639 -8.99 -15.26 -24.24
N PRO A 640 -7.94 -14.98 -23.42
CA PRO A 640 -7.93 -15.48 -22.05
C PRO A 640 -9.07 -14.91 -21.19
N LEU A 641 -9.53 -15.69 -20.20
CA LEU A 641 -10.60 -15.33 -19.27
C LEU A 641 -10.46 -13.91 -18.68
N PRO A 642 -9.29 -13.47 -18.16
CA PRO A 642 -9.18 -12.13 -17.60
C PRO A 642 -9.39 -11.04 -18.65
N HIS A 643 -8.86 -11.23 -19.87
CA HIS A 643 -9.08 -10.30 -20.98
C HIS A 643 -10.56 -10.19 -21.36
N VAL A 644 -11.25 -11.33 -21.50
CA VAL A 644 -12.67 -11.35 -21.87
C VAL A 644 -13.53 -10.69 -20.80
N LEU A 645 -13.27 -10.97 -19.52
CA LEU A 645 -13.97 -10.35 -18.40
C LEU A 645 -13.73 -8.85 -18.37
N GLN A 646 -12.49 -8.41 -18.53
CA GLN A 646 -12.13 -6.99 -18.56
C GLN A 646 -12.85 -6.25 -19.70
N ALA A 647 -12.93 -6.86 -20.89
CA ALA A 647 -13.65 -6.30 -22.03
C ALA A 647 -15.17 -6.14 -21.78
N HIS A 648 -15.73 -6.88 -20.80
CA HIS A 648 -17.14 -6.82 -20.40
C HIS A 648 -17.38 -6.06 -19.09
N GLY A 649 -16.44 -5.21 -18.68
CA GLY A 649 -16.58 -4.31 -17.54
C GLY A 649 -16.28 -4.94 -16.18
N TYR A 650 -15.63 -6.10 -16.14
CA TYR A 650 -15.08 -6.62 -14.89
C TYR A 650 -13.78 -5.91 -14.55
N ARG A 651 -13.61 -5.57 -13.28
CA ARG A 651 -12.28 -5.28 -12.73
C ARG A 651 -11.52 -6.59 -12.57
N THR A 652 -10.36 -6.73 -13.23
CA THR A 652 -9.57 -7.97 -13.17
C THR A 652 -8.26 -7.77 -12.42
N VAL A 653 -8.04 -8.58 -11.39
CA VAL A 653 -6.90 -8.47 -10.47
C VAL A 653 -6.25 -9.84 -10.29
N ALA A 654 -4.93 -9.92 -10.41
CA ALA A 654 -4.16 -11.09 -10.03
C ALA A 654 -3.22 -10.76 -8.85
N ILE A 655 -3.28 -11.59 -7.81
CA ILE A 655 -2.48 -11.47 -6.59
C ILE A 655 -1.72 -12.77 -6.39
N SER A 656 -0.39 -12.70 -6.31
CA SER A 656 0.45 -13.88 -6.13
C SER A 656 1.72 -13.59 -5.32
N ASP A 657 2.37 -14.65 -4.90
CA ASP A 657 3.77 -14.67 -4.52
C ASP A 657 4.62 -15.23 -5.68
N TRP A 658 5.72 -15.92 -5.36
CA TRP A 658 6.76 -16.22 -6.32
C TRP A 658 6.32 -17.19 -7.44
N CYS A 659 5.56 -18.25 -7.13
CA CYS A 659 5.11 -19.22 -8.13
C CYS A 659 4.27 -18.60 -9.26
N GLY A 660 3.36 -17.67 -8.95
CA GLY A 660 2.49 -17.05 -9.95
C GLY A 660 3.10 -15.86 -10.68
N SER A 661 4.44 -15.72 -10.72
CA SER A 661 5.09 -14.68 -11.52
C SER A 661 4.71 -14.76 -13.01
N ASP A 662 4.38 -15.95 -13.51
CA ASP A 662 3.94 -16.18 -14.88
C ASP A 662 2.64 -15.45 -15.24
N LEU A 663 1.77 -15.16 -14.25
CA LEU A 663 0.54 -14.37 -14.44
C LEU A 663 0.84 -12.93 -14.87
N GLY A 664 2.04 -12.41 -14.57
CA GLY A 664 2.53 -11.11 -15.04
C GLY A 664 3.54 -11.19 -16.18
N LYS A 665 4.06 -12.38 -16.48
CA LYS A 665 4.98 -12.62 -17.61
C LYS A 665 4.20 -12.65 -18.93
N PHE A 666 3.07 -13.35 -18.96
CA PHE A 666 2.27 -13.55 -20.17
C PHE A 666 1.07 -12.59 -20.26
N PRO A 667 0.61 -12.25 -21.48
CA PRO A 667 -0.45 -11.25 -21.69
C PRO A 667 -1.87 -11.80 -21.43
N PHE A 668 -2.15 -12.25 -20.21
CA PHE A 668 -3.48 -12.77 -19.83
C PHE A 668 -4.60 -11.72 -19.82
N GLY A 669 -4.27 -10.42 -19.75
CA GLY A 669 -5.26 -9.34 -19.72
C GLY A 669 -5.79 -8.98 -18.33
N PHE A 670 -5.00 -9.17 -17.27
CA PHE A 670 -5.32 -8.62 -15.96
C PHE A 670 -5.15 -7.09 -15.96
N GLY A 671 -6.13 -6.36 -15.43
CA GLY A 671 -6.05 -4.92 -15.25
C GLY A 671 -5.10 -4.50 -14.12
N GLU A 672 -4.98 -5.34 -13.09
CA GLU A 672 -4.08 -5.10 -11.96
C GLU A 672 -3.28 -6.35 -11.59
N LEU A 673 -1.99 -6.15 -11.29
CA LEU A 673 -1.05 -7.20 -10.92
C LEU A 673 -0.39 -6.87 -9.57
N ASP A 674 -0.52 -7.77 -8.60
CA ASP A 674 0.16 -7.74 -7.31
C ASP A 674 1.01 -9.01 -7.11
N LEU A 675 2.14 -9.07 -7.80
CA LEU A 675 3.02 -10.23 -7.87
C LEU A 675 4.46 -9.82 -8.26
N PRO A 676 5.48 -10.68 -8.07
CA PRO A 676 6.84 -10.40 -8.55
C PRO A 676 6.89 -10.31 -10.07
N LYS A 677 7.88 -9.56 -10.57
CA LYS A 677 8.23 -9.57 -11.98
C LYS A 677 8.93 -10.89 -12.34
N ASP A 678 9.00 -11.17 -13.64
CA ASP A 678 9.60 -12.38 -14.24
C ASP A 678 10.77 -12.97 -13.43
N GLN A 679 10.56 -14.22 -12.98
CA GLN A 679 11.47 -14.95 -12.12
C GLN A 679 12.53 -15.74 -12.86
N TRP A 680 12.28 -16.04 -14.13
CA TRP A 680 13.22 -16.74 -15.00
C TRP A 680 14.18 -15.74 -15.68
N ASN A 681 14.53 -14.68 -14.96
CA ASN A 681 15.37 -13.60 -15.44
C ASN A 681 16.67 -13.51 -14.64
N ILE A 682 17.83 -13.62 -15.30
CA ILE A 682 19.13 -13.63 -14.64
C ILE A 682 19.40 -12.33 -13.86
N ARG A 683 18.86 -11.18 -14.31
CA ARG A 683 18.99 -9.91 -13.60
C ARG A 683 18.13 -9.87 -12.35
N TYR A 684 17.03 -10.60 -12.30
CA TYR A 684 16.25 -10.82 -11.08
C TYR A 684 17.06 -11.67 -10.09
N LEU A 685 17.63 -12.79 -10.53
CA LEU A 685 18.46 -13.67 -9.69
C LEU A 685 19.70 -12.95 -9.14
N ILE A 686 20.44 -12.20 -9.98
CA ILE A 686 21.61 -11.42 -9.55
C ILE A 686 21.24 -10.39 -8.47
N ARG A 687 20.04 -9.78 -8.54
CA ARG A 687 19.57 -8.81 -7.56
C ARG A 687 19.24 -9.39 -6.18
N GLN A 688 19.04 -10.71 -6.07
CA GLN A 688 18.93 -11.38 -4.78
C GLN A 688 20.26 -11.36 -4.01
N GLY A 689 21.37 -11.32 -4.75
CA GLY A 689 22.72 -11.22 -4.22
C GLY A 689 23.21 -12.43 -3.42
N PRO A 690 24.43 -12.35 -2.85
CA PRO A 690 25.03 -13.44 -2.09
C PRO A 690 24.28 -13.72 -0.79
N LYS A 691 24.30 -14.99 -0.35
CA LYS A 691 23.53 -15.47 0.80
C LYS A 691 23.78 -14.74 2.12
N ASP A 692 25.00 -14.26 2.41
CA ASP A 692 25.26 -13.59 3.70
C ASP A 692 24.56 -12.23 3.84
N ILE A 693 24.75 -11.33 2.87
CA ILE A 693 24.03 -10.05 2.86
C ILE A 693 22.54 -10.25 2.64
N ARG A 694 22.15 -11.25 1.83
CA ARG A 694 20.76 -11.65 1.63
C ARG A 694 20.12 -12.07 2.95
N LEU A 695 20.73 -12.97 3.72
CA LEU A 695 20.24 -13.40 5.03
C LEU A 695 19.99 -12.23 5.96
N PHE A 696 20.96 -11.33 6.10
CA PHE A 696 20.79 -10.15 6.94
C PHE A 696 19.59 -9.30 6.51
N LEU A 697 19.45 -9.01 5.21
CA LEU A 697 18.34 -8.22 4.68
C LEU A 697 16.98 -8.95 4.77
N SER A 698 16.94 -10.26 4.53
CA SER A 698 15.73 -11.09 4.61
C SER A 698 15.05 -11.01 5.97
N LEU A 699 15.82 -10.84 7.06
CA LEU A 699 15.29 -10.67 8.42
C LEU A 699 14.45 -9.39 8.63
N PHE A 700 14.54 -8.43 7.71
CA PHE A 700 13.86 -7.13 7.83
C PHE A 700 12.98 -6.79 6.62
N THR A 701 12.89 -7.67 5.62
CA THR A 701 12.25 -7.37 4.33
C THR A 701 10.95 -8.14 4.10
N HIS A 702 10.50 -8.99 5.03
CA HIS A 702 9.20 -9.67 4.93
C HIS A 702 8.05 -8.75 5.39
N ASN A 703 7.89 -7.61 4.69
CA ASN A 703 6.91 -6.56 4.97
C ASN A 703 6.78 -5.60 3.75
N ALA A 704 5.96 -4.56 3.88
CA ALA A 704 5.74 -3.55 2.82
C ALA A 704 7.03 -2.83 2.37
N PHE A 705 8.02 -2.65 3.26
CA PHE A 705 9.31 -2.05 2.89
C PHE A 705 10.08 -2.96 1.94
N GLY A 706 10.23 -4.25 2.28
CA GLY A 706 10.91 -5.19 1.40
C GLY A 706 10.19 -5.36 0.08
N ARG A 707 8.86 -5.48 0.08
CA ARG A 707 8.07 -5.53 -1.16
C ARG A 707 8.32 -4.33 -2.08
N ARG A 708 8.50 -3.13 -1.51
CA ARG A 708 8.70 -1.89 -2.29
C ARG A 708 10.13 -1.72 -2.79
N PHE A 709 11.11 -1.98 -1.94
CA PHE A 709 12.51 -1.59 -2.17
C PHE A 709 13.44 -2.76 -2.47
N LEU A 710 13.09 -3.97 -2.03
CA LEU A 710 13.84 -5.23 -2.18
C LEU A 710 12.90 -6.39 -2.58
N PRO A 711 12.08 -6.24 -3.64
CA PRO A 711 11.07 -7.25 -4.00
C PRO A 711 11.66 -8.63 -4.29
N GLU A 712 12.92 -8.69 -4.73
CA GLU A 712 13.62 -9.95 -5.02
C GLU A 712 13.92 -10.77 -3.75
N LEU A 713 13.98 -10.11 -2.59
CA LEU A 713 14.12 -10.75 -1.28
C LEU A 713 12.75 -11.03 -0.65
N TYR A 714 11.78 -10.14 -0.88
CA TYR A 714 10.41 -10.32 -0.39
C TYR A 714 9.72 -11.52 -1.05
N TYR A 715 9.86 -11.67 -2.38
CA TYR A 715 9.33 -12.78 -3.16
C TYR A 715 10.39 -13.87 -3.42
N LEU A 716 11.28 -14.12 -2.45
CA LEU A 716 12.30 -15.15 -2.60
C LEU A 716 11.65 -16.54 -2.64
N ALA A 717 12.03 -17.36 -3.61
CA ALA A 717 11.53 -18.73 -3.73
C ALA A 717 11.80 -19.55 -2.46
N GLY A 718 10.82 -20.35 -2.06
CA GLY A 718 10.87 -21.19 -0.86
C GLY A 718 10.60 -20.46 0.47
N VAL A 719 10.30 -19.16 0.46
CA VAL A 719 9.85 -18.43 1.64
C VAL A 719 8.31 -18.45 1.69
N PRO A 720 7.67 -18.97 2.75
CA PRO A 720 6.21 -18.98 2.85
C PRO A 720 5.65 -17.56 2.99
N MET A 721 4.55 -17.30 2.28
CA MET A 721 3.88 -15.99 2.25
C MET A 721 2.36 -16.08 2.43
N THR A 722 1.82 -17.25 2.73
CA THR A 722 0.36 -17.54 2.76
C THR A 722 -0.41 -16.49 3.56
N SER A 723 0.01 -16.18 4.78
CA SER A 723 -0.67 -15.21 5.66
C SER A 723 -0.57 -13.76 5.17
N GLU A 724 0.55 -13.39 4.55
CA GLU A 724 0.77 -12.05 3.99
C GLU A 724 -0.02 -11.85 2.68
N LEU A 725 -0.03 -12.86 1.82
CA LEU A 725 -0.82 -12.90 0.59
C LEU A 725 -2.32 -12.87 0.90
N GLY A 726 -2.74 -13.60 1.93
CA GLY A 726 -4.07 -13.56 2.51
C GLY A 726 -4.52 -12.17 2.96
N ARG A 727 -3.69 -11.48 3.75
CA ARG A 727 -3.92 -10.07 4.13
C ARG A 727 -4.08 -9.17 2.91
N ARG A 728 -3.23 -9.32 1.89
CA ARG A 728 -3.33 -8.54 0.65
C ARG A 728 -4.64 -8.83 -0.11
N THR A 729 -5.06 -10.09 -0.12
CA THR A 729 -6.32 -10.55 -0.72
C THR A 729 -7.53 -9.92 -0.05
N ARG A 730 -7.65 -10.02 1.28
CA ARG A 730 -8.71 -9.33 2.05
C ARG A 730 -8.74 -7.82 1.78
N GLY A 731 -7.57 -7.20 1.72
CA GLY A 731 -7.46 -5.78 1.36
C GLY A 731 -7.92 -5.47 -0.06
N ALA A 732 -7.77 -6.40 -1.01
CA ALA A 732 -8.28 -6.26 -2.38
C ALA A 732 -9.80 -6.45 -2.43
N ILE A 733 -10.35 -7.41 -1.68
CA ILE A 733 -11.80 -7.59 -1.52
C ILE A 733 -12.44 -6.31 -0.99
N SER A 734 -11.90 -5.71 0.08
CA SER A 734 -12.41 -4.43 0.60
C SER A 734 -12.37 -3.29 -0.43
N ARG A 735 -11.36 -3.26 -1.31
CA ARG A 735 -11.28 -2.26 -2.39
C ARG A 735 -12.34 -2.51 -3.46
N CYS A 736 -12.54 -3.76 -3.88
CA CYS A 736 -13.56 -4.10 -4.87
C CYS A 736 -14.97 -3.83 -4.33
N ALA A 737 -15.23 -4.17 -3.07
CA ALA A 737 -16.48 -3.86 -2.38
C ALA A 737 -16.82 -2.36 -2.42
N LEU A 738 -15.80 -1.51 -2.30
CA LEU A 738 -15.96 -0.08 -2.25
C LEU A 738 -16.34 0.55 -3.60
N GLU A 739 -15.80 0.02 -4.69
CA GLU A 739 -15.97 0.59 -6.03
C GLU A 739 -17.29 0.15 -6.69
N GLY A 740 -17.78 -1.04 -6.35
CA GLY A 740 -19.12 -1.52 -6.75
C GLY A 740 -19.20 -2.12 -8.16
N GLU A 741 -18.11 -2.14 -8.93
CA GLU A 741 -18.01 -2.85 -10.21
C GLU A 741 -17.89 -4.37 -9.99
N PRO A 742 -18.42 -5.22 -10.90
CA PRO A 742 -18.19 -6.65 -10.82
C PRO A 742 -16.68 -6.93 -10.96
N PHE A 743 -16.14 -7.84 -10.17
CA PHE A 743 -14.71 -8.12 -10.17
C PHE A 743 -14.38 -9.59 -10.45
N PHE A 744 -13.20 -9.79 -11.01
CA PHE A 744 -12.51 -11.06 -11.12
C PHE A 744 -11.18 -10.96 -10.37
N LEU A 745 -11.10 -11.64 -9.23
CA LEU A 745 -9.93 -11.66 -8.38
C LEU A 745 -9.32 -13.06 -8.41
N ASN A 746 -8.16 -13.20 -9.05
CA ASN A 746 -7.37 -14.43 -9.04
C ASN A 746 -6.26 -14.35 -8.00
N VAL A 747 -6.31 -15.23 -7.01
CA VAL A 747 -5.33 -15.34 -5.92
C VAL A 747 -4.61 -16.66 -6.07
N PHE A 748 -3.30 -16.64 -6.30
CA PHE A 748 -2.51 -17.85 -6.49
C PHE A 748 -1.36 -17.90 -5.50
N MET A 749 -1.30 -18.94 -4.67
CA MET A 749 -0.38 -19.04 -3.54
C MET A 749 0.66 -20.15 -3.75
N SER A 750 1.93 -19.91 -3.42
CA SER A 750 2.97 -20.96 -3.40
C SER A 750 2.84 -21.91 -2.19
N ALA A 751 1.69 -21.91 -1.50
CA ALA A 751 1.53 -22.48 -0.16
C ALA A 751 1.97 -23.96 -0.09
N THR A 752 1.63 -24.73 -1.13
CA THR A 752 1.91 -26.17 -1.23
C THR A 752 3.06 -26.52 -2.18
N HIS A 753 3.80 -25.55 -2.73
CA HIS A 753 4.95 -25.81 -3.59
C HIS A 753 6.20 -26.21 -2.77
N ALA A 754 7.07 -27.06 -3.33
CA ALA A 754 8.36 -27.42 -2.73
C ALA A 754 9.26 -26.17 -2.49
N PRO A 755 10.02 -26.07 -1.39
CA PRO A 755 10.39 -27.12 -0.44
C PRO A 755 9.39 -27.33 0.72
N PHE A 756 8.10 -27.03 0.58
CA PHE A 756 7.08 -27.28 1.62
C PHE A 756 7.42 -26.61 2.97
N GLY A 757 7.47 -25.28 2.95
CA GLY A 757 7.51 -24.47 4.16
C GLY A 757 6.15 -23.84 4.42
N SER A 758 5.66 -23.93 5.64
CA SER A 758 4.50 -23.17 6.12
C SER A 758 4.89 -22.29 7.30
N GLU A 759 4.12 -21.23 7.55
CA GLU A 759 4.34 -20.38 8.72
C GLU A 759 4.02 -21.12 10.03
N TYR A 760 4.55 -20.65 11.15
CA TYR A 760 4.11 -21.12 12.47
C TYR A 760 2.62 -20.81 12.67
N PRO A 761 1.82 -21.74 13.23
CA PRO A 761 2.23 -23.02 13.83
C PRO A 761 2.20 -24.23 12.89
N TYR A 762 1.85 -24.07 11.62
CA TYR A 762 1.44 -25.16 10.72
C TYR A 762 2.53 -26.21 10.48
N TYR A 763 3.79 -25.81 10.27
CA TYR A 763 4.90 -26.75 10.10
C TYR A 763 5.18 -27.60 11.36
N THR A 764 4.53 -27.32 12.49
CA THR A 764 4.65 -28.08 13.75
C THR A 764 3.39 -28.85 14.14
N GLN A 765 2.31 -28.75 13.35
CA GLN A 765 1.03 -29.39 13.68
C GLN A 765 1.06 -30.90 13.42
N TYR A 766 1.61 -31.29 12.26
CA TYR A 766 1.69 -32.69 11.82
C TYR A 766 3.09 -33.26 12.00
N ALA A 767 4.12 -32.50 11.62
CA ALA A 767 5.51 -32.93 11.76
C ALA A 767 5.94 -33.02 13.22
N SER A 768 6.67 -34.09 13.55
CA SER A 768 7.13 -34.35 14.92
C SER A 768 8.08 -33.25 15.41
N LYS A 769 7.76 -32.62 16.55
CA LYS A 769 8.65 -31.65 17.20
C LYS A 769 10.02 -32.26 17.58
N ALA A 770 10.05 -33.56 17.85
CA ALA A 770 11.25 -34.31 18.21
C ALA A 770 12.15 -34.64 17.00
N TYR A 771 11.64 -34.53 15.76
CA TYR A 771 12.43 -34.77 14.55
C TYR A 771 13.65 -33.84 14.52
N SER A 772 14.85 -34.41 14.34
CA SER A 772 16.13 -33.68 14.36
C SER A 772 16.95 -33.86 13.09
N GLY A 773 16.36 -34.42 12.03
CA GLY A 773 16.98 -34.54 10.73
C GLY A 773 17.02 -33.21 9.98
N SER A 774 17.50 -33.23 8.74
CA SER A 774 17.74 -32.00 7.96
C SER A 774 16.46 -31.29 7.52
N SER A 775 15.38 -32.03 7.29
CA SER A 775 14.10 -31.50 6.77
C SER A 775 13.14 -31.08 7.89
N LYS A 776 13.65 -30.40 8.93
CA LYS A 776 12.84 -30.06 10.12
C LYS A 776 11.78 -28.99 9.83
N PHE A 777 12.08 -28.08 8.92
CA PHE A 777 11.25 -26.90 8.63
C PHE A 777 10.75 -26.85 7.19
N VAL A 778 11.56 -27.35 6.27
CA VAL A 778 11.30 -27.47 4.84
C VAL A 778 12.03 -28.72 4.32
N MET A 779 11.69 -29.20 3.14
CA MET A 779 12.44 -30.20 2.39
C MET A 779 13.86 -29.68 2.10
N SER A 780 14.85 -30.31 2.72
CA SER A 780 16.24 -29.83 2.68
C SER A 780 16.86 -29.93 1.28
N GLY A 781 17.98 -29.22 1.05
CA GLY A 781 18.81 -29.38 -0.15
C GLY A 781 18.18 -28.89 -1.46
N LEU A 782 17.21 -27.97 -1.39
CA LEU A 782 16.59 -27.33 -2.55
C LEU A 782 16.95 -25.83 -2.66
N ASN A 783 18.07 -25.43 -2.05
CA ASN A 783 18.48 -24.02 -1.93
C ASN A 783 19.33 -23.52 -3.10
N GLU A 784 19.82 -24.42 -3.96
CA GLU A 784 20.67 -24.14 -5.12
C GLU A 784 20.25 -25.02 -6.31
N PRO A 785 20.23 -24.50 -7.56
CA PRO A 785 19.83 -25.28 -8.74
C PRO A 785 20.60 -26.61 -8.90
N PHE A 786 21.90 -26.61 -8.64
CA PHE A 786 22.71 -27.83 -8.72
C PHE A 786 22.36 -28.86 -7.65
N GLU A 787 21.99 -28.42 -6.43
CA GLU A 787 21.53 -29.34 -5.38
C GLU A 787 20.17 -29.94 -5.76
N VAL A 788 19.26 -29.15 -6.34
CA VAL A 788 17.98 -29.63 -6.87
C VAL A 788 18.21 -30.73 -7.90
N ILE A 789 19.08 -30.51 -8.90
CA ILE A 789 19.42 -31.53 -9.91
C ILE A 789 19.96 -32.80 -9.25
N GLN A 790 20.88 -32.67 -8.30
CA GLN A 790 21.46 -33.83 -7.60
C GLN A 790 20.41 -34.59 -6.79
N ARG A 791 19.47 -33.88 -6.14
CA ARG A 791 18.36 -34.48 -5.40
C ARG A 791 17.32 -35.12 -6.30
N GLN A 792 17.05 -34.56 -7.47
CA GLN A 792 16.12 -35.12 -8.45
C GLN A 792 16.58 -36.51 -8.95
N LYS A 793 17.90 -36.79 -8.92
CA LYS A 793 18.50 -38.08 -9.27
C LYS A 793 18.38 -39.15 -8.19
N GLN A 794 17.94 -38.80 -6.98
CA GLN A 794 17.89 -39.72 -5.84
C GLN A 794 16.50 -40.37 -5.68
N GLY A 795 16.48 -41.61 -5.18
CA GLY A 795 15.25 -42.31 -4.82
C GLY A 795 14.68 -41.89 -3.46
N LYS A 796 13.51 -42.44 -3.11
CA LYS A 796 12.75 -42.15 -1.88
C LYS A 796 13.59 -42.31 -0.61
N GLU A 797 14.51 -43.27 -0.59
CA GLU A 797 15.39 -43.64 0.53
C GLU A 797 16.35 -42.53 0.96
N PHE A 798 16.62 -41.54 0.09
CA PHE A 798 17.45 -40.38 0.42
C PHE A 798 16.67 -39.23 1.06
N PHE A 799 15.36 -39.40 1.23
CA PHE A 799 14.46 -38.40 1.77
C PHE A 799 13.81 -38.91 3.06
N ASP A 800 13.69 -38.01 4.04
CA ASP A 800 12.88 -38.24 5.23
C ASP A 800 11.39 -38.11 4.84
N PHE A 801 10.89 -39.10 4.09
CA PHE A 801 9.63 -39.01 3.35
C PHE A 801 8.43 -38.67 4.21
N GLU A 802 8.24 -39.38 5.33
CA GLU A 802 7.13 -39.12 6.27
C GLU A 802 7.18 -37.69 6.82
N GLN A 803 8.37 -37.20 7.14
CA GLN A 803 8.56 -35.82 7.60
C GLN A 803 8.22 -34.80 6.50
N ILE A 804 8.57 -35.08 5.24
CA ILE A 804 8.24 -34.23 4.11
C ILE A 804 6.73 -34.19 3.86
N LEU A 805 6.05 -35.35 3.93
CA LEU A 805 4.60 -35.44 3.83
C LEU A 805 3.91 -34.67 4.97
N ASP A 806 4.40 -34.77 6.20
CA ASP A 806 3.84 -34.02 7.33
C ASP A 806 4.03 -32.49 7.19
N LEU A 807 5.16 -32.05 6.60
CA LEU A 807 5.36 -30.64 6.27
C LEU A 807 4.39 -30.17 5.18
N TYR A 808 4.18 -30.99 4.15
CA TYR A 808 3.21 -30.74 3.08
C TYR A 808 1.77 -30.66 3.63
N ASP A 809 1.37 -31.57 4.51
CA ASP A 809 0.06 -31.55 5.16
C ASP A 809 -0.11 -30.27 6.01
N GLY A 810 0.96 -29.77 6.63
CA GLY A 810 0.98 -28.45 7.28
C GLY A 810 0.75 -27.29 6.30
N CYS A 811 1.35 -27.35 5.11
CA CYS A 811 1.10 -26.39 4.04
C CYS A 811 -0.36 -26.40 3.56
N VAL A 812 -0.95 -27.59 3.35
CA VAL A 812 -2.36 -27.75 2.97
C VAL A 812 -3.28 -27.13 4.03
N ARG A 813 -3.03 -27.43 5.32
CA ARG A 813 -3.82 -26.86 6.42
C ARG A 813 -3.72 -25.34 6.51
N ASN A 814 -2.52 -24.78 6.31
CA ASN A 814 -2.30 -23.34 6.29
C ASN A 814 -3.08 -22.66 5.16
N PHE A 815 -3.11 -23.28 3.97
CA PHE A 815 -3.90 -22.81 2.84
C PHE A 815 -5.41 -22.84 3.14
N ASP A 816 -5.93 -23.95 3.69
CA ASP A 816 -7.35 -24.07 4.09
C ASP A 816 -7.76 -22.97 5.09
N ASP A 817 -6.95 -22.73 6.12
CA ASP A 817 -7.21 -21.69 7.12
C ASP A 817 -7.15 -20.27 6.54
N GLU A 818 -6.34 -20.04 5.51
CA GLU A 818 -6.28 -18.77 4.81
C GLU A 818 -7.47 -18.55 3.86
N VAL A 819 -7.96 -19.62 3.21
CA VAL A 819 -9.22 -19.60 2.48
C VAL A 819 -10.35 -19.24 3.44
N ALA A 820 -10.42 -19.84 4.63
CA ALA A 820 -11.43 -19.52 5.64
C ALA A 820 -11.46 -18.02 5.98
N ARG A 821 -10.29 -17.46 6.33
CA ARG A 821 -10.16 -16.02 6.63
C ARG A 821 -10.58 -15.13 5.45
N THR A 822 -10.32 -15.58 4.23
CA THR A 822 -10.69 -14.84 3.02
C THR A 822 -12.20 -14.87 2.77
N LEU A 823 -12.84 -16.02 2.95
CA LEU A 823 -14.30 -16.17 2.84
C LEU A 823 -15.03 -15.41 3.95
N ASP A 824 -14.55 -15.46 5.19
CA ASP A 824 -15.10 -14.68 6.30
C ASP A 824 -15.05 -13.18 6.02
N HIS A 825 -13.96 -12.71 5.40
CA HIS A 825 -13.82 -11.30 5.03
C HIS A 825 -14.72 -10.90 3.87
N LEU A 826 -14.90 -11.79 2.88
CA LEU A 826 -15.85 -11.62 1.79
C LEU A 826 -17.29 -11.47 2.33
N ASP A 827 -17.63 -12.27 3.34
CA ASP A 827 -18.92 -12.23 4.04
C ASP A 827 -19.13 -10.95 4.83
N GLN A 828 -18.12 -10.52 5.60
CA GLN A 828 -18.14 -9.24 6.31
C GLN A 828 -18.26 -8.03 5.37
N CYS A 829 -17.80 -8.15 4.12
CA CYS A 829 -18.01 -7.14 3.08
C CYS A 829 -19.40 -7.21 2.44
N GLY A 830 -20.23 -8.21 2.76
CA GLY A 830 -21.57 -8.42 2.18
C GLY A 830 -21.52 -8.87 0.72
N LEU A 831 -20.46 -9.56 0.30
CA LEU A 831 -20.24 -9.96 -1.09
C LEU A 831 -20.54 -11.45 -1.35
N THR A 832 -20.73 -12.27 -0.31
CA THR A 832 -20.93 -13.73 -0.42
C THR A 832 -22.02 -14.11 -1.41
N ASP A 833 -23.21 -13.50 -1.29
CA ASP A 833 -24.40 -13.89 -2.06
C ASP A 833 -24.31 -13.55 -3.56
N ASN A 834 -23.32 -12.75 -3.97
CA ASN A 834 -23.10 -12.34 -5.36
C ASN A 834 -21.69 -12.70 -5.87
N THR A 835 -21.01 -13.68 -5.27
CA THR A 835 -19.64 -14.06 -5.67
C THR A 835 -19.53 -15.55 -5.93
N ILE A 836 -19.13 -15.92 -7.15
CA ILE A 836 -18.71 -17.28 -7.49
C ILE A 836 -17.31 -17.48 -6.92
N VAL A 837 -17.14 -18.47 -6.05
CA VAL A 837 -15.85 -18.85 -5.48
C VAL A 837 -15.34 -20.10 -6.18
N VAL A 838 -14.09 -20.07 -6.63
CA VAL A 838 -13.42 -21.22 -7.25
C VAL A 838 -12.17 -21.55 -6.45
N ILE A 839 -12.04 -22.82 -6.06
CA ILE A 839 -10.79 -23.37 -5.51
C ILE A 839 -10.16 -24.24 -6.58
N TYR A 840 -8.87 -24.04 -6.83
CA TYR A 840 -8.16 -24.80 -7.86
C TYR A 840 -6.73 -25.12 -7.45
N SER A 841 -6.10 -26.03 -8.20
CA SER A 841 -4.65 -26.14 -8.27
C SER A 841 -4.21 -26.10 -9.73
N ASP A 842 -2.99 -25.65 -9.98
CA ASP A 842 -2.36 -25.70 -11.29
C ASP A 842 -1.79 -27.10 -11.58
N HIS A 843 -1.37 -27.85 -10.57
CA HIS A 843 -0.99 -29.25 -10.67
C HIS A 843 -0.89 -29.87 -9.28
N GLY A 844 -0.74 -31.19 -9.22
CA GLY A 844 -0.37 -31.88 -8.00
C GLY A 844 1.14 -31.99 -7.81
N MET A 845 1.58 -33.06 -7.16
CA MET A 845 2.99 -33.31 -6.82
C MET A 845 3.24 -34.82 -6.76
N ASP A 846 4.32 -35.27 -7.39
CA ASP A 846 4.86 -36.61 -7.28
C ASP A 846 5.60 -36.75 -5.93
N PHE A 847 5.24 -37.78 -5.17
CA PHE A 847 5.82 -38.21 -3.90
C PHE A 847 6.40 -39.63 -4.03
N PHE A 848 7.20 -39.86 -5.07
CA PHE A 848 7.89 -41.13 -5.36
C PHE A 848 7.00 -42.31 -5.76
N GLU A 849 5.72 -42.10 -6.11
CA GLU A 849 4.85 -43.14 -6.65
C GLU A 849 5.48 -43.81 -7.88
N ARG A 850 6.26 -43.04 -8.65
CA ARG A 850 7.09 -43.53 -9.77
C ARG A 850 8.56 -43.21 -9.59
N GLY A 851 9.10 -43.38 -8.38
CA GLY A 851 10.55 -43.30 -8.14
C GLY A 851 11.17 -41.92 -8.33
N THR A 852 10.34 -40.87 -8.43
CA THR A 852 10.77 -39.47 -8.52
C THR A 852 9.82 -38.57 -7.75
N TRP A 853 10.27 -37.36 -7.44
CA TRP A 853 9.49 -36.34 -6.75
C TRP A 853 9.46 -35.06 -7.57
N GLY A 854 8.54 -34.15 -7.27
CA GLY A 854 8.39 -32.89 -8.01
C GLY A 854 7.09 -32.88 -8.80
N GLN A 855 7.02 -32.07 -9.85
CA GLN A 855 5.79 -31.82 -10.57
C GLN A 855 5.91 -32.34 -12.01
N GLY A 856 4.91 -33.10 -12.48
CA GLY A 856 4.78 -33.45 -13.90
C GLY A 856 5.96 -34.20 -14.51
N ASN A 857 6.67 -35.01 -13.71
CA ASN A 857 7.78 -35.82 -14.21
C ASN A 857 7.32 -37.13 -14.85
N SER A 858 6.10 -37.58 -14.55
CA SER A 858 5.48 -38.75 -15.17
C SER A 858 4.00 -38.48 -15.44
N VAL A 859 3.48 -39.06 -16.52
CA VAL A 859 2.03 -39.17 -16.77
C VAL A 859 1.46 -40.54 -16.39
N ILE A 860 2.29 -41.48 -15.91
CA ILE A 860 1.83 -42.85 -15.62
C ILE A 860 0.81 -42.85 -14.48
N VAL A 861 1.05 -42.05 -13.44
CA VAL A 861 0.12 -41.88 -12.31
C VAL A 861 -0.56 -40.52 -12.38
N ASP A 862 -1.65 -40.38 -11.63
CA ASP A 862 -2.51 -39.19 -11.68
C ASP A 862 -2.09 -38.11 -10.66
N ASP A 863 -1.14 -38.39 -9.76
CA ASP A 863 -0.79 -37.55 -8.60
C ASP A 863 -0.38 -36.11 -8.95
N SER A 864 0.33 -35.93 -10.06
CA SER A 864 0.71 -34.61 -10.58
C SER A 864 -0.35 -33.98 -11.50
N SER A 865 -1.13 -34.78 -12.22
CA SER A 865 -2.05 -34.28 -13.25
C SER A 865 -3.48 -34.08 -12.76
N ARG A 866 -3.93 -34.80 -11.73
CA ARG A 866 -5.26 -34.70 -11.13
C ARG A 866 -5.27 -33.67 -10.01
N ILE A 867 -6.00 -32.58 -10.23
CA ILE A 867 -6.10 -31.44 -9.31
C ILE A 867 -7.44 -31.42 -8.57
N PRO A 868 -7.51 -30.79 -7.38
CA PRO A 868 -8.79 -30.42 -6.80
C PRO A 868 -9.37 -29.21 -7.55
N MET A 869 -10.68 -29.26 -7.83
CA MET A 869 -11.42 -28.13 -8.39
C MET A 869 -12.79 -28.05 -7.72
N ILE A 870 -13.09 -26.92 -7.09
CA ILE A 870 -14.39 -26.64 -6.46
C ILE A 870 -14.94 -25.35 -7.06
N ILE A 871 -16.20 -25.35 -7.50
CA ILE A 871 -16.92 -24.18 -7.99
C ILE A 871 -18.15 -23.98 -7.12
N ALA A 872 -18.14 -22.96 -6.26
CA ALA A 872 -19.25 -22.58 -5.42
C ALA A 872 -19.94 -21.33 -5.98
N ASP A 873 -21.10 -21.51 -6.59
CA ASP A 873 -21.96 -20.43 -7.06
C ASP A 873 -23.14 -20.27 -6.08
N PRO A 874 -23.29 -19.14 -5.36
CA PRO A 874 -24.34 -18.97 -4.36
C PRO A 874 -25.75 -19.06 -4.95
N ARG A 875 -25.90 -18.91 -6.27
CA ARG A 875 -27.18 -19.08 -6.99
C ARG A 875 -27.56 -20.55 -7.19
N ARG A 876 -26.65 -21.48 -6.88
CA ARG A 876 -26.77 -22.93 -7.04
C ARG A 876 -26.20 -23.64 -5.79
N PRO A 877 -26.87 -23.52 -4.63
CA PRO A 877 -26.34 -24.02 -3.36
C PRO A 877 -26.44 -25.55 -3.21
N ASP A 878 -27.03 -26.25 -4.18
CA ASP A 878 -27.19 -27.70 -4.16
C ASP A 878 -25.84 -28.38 -4.41
N GLY A 879 -25.15 -28.71 -3.32
CA GLY A 879 -23.87 -29.39 -3.33
C GLY A 879 -23.88 -30.64 -4.22
N ARG A 880 -22.89 -30.77 -5.10
CA ARG A 880 -22.78 -31.88 -6.05
C ARG A 880 -21.34 -32.28 -6.30
N THR A 881 -21.10 -33.58 -6.45
CA THR A 881 -19.84 -34.10 -6.97
C THR A 881 -20.03 -34.53 -8.42
N ILE A 882 -19.17 -34.03 -9.32
CA ILE A 882 -19.00 -34.55 -10.67
C ILE A 882 -17.85 -35.56 -10.62
N SER A 883 -18.20 -36.84 -10.65
CA SER A 883 -17.25 -37.97 -10.56
C SER A 883 -16.62 -38.35 -11.90
N HIS A 884 -17.14 -37.81 -13.00
CA HIS A 884 -16.67 -38.03 -14.36
C HIS A 884 -15.44 -37.18 -14.69
N THR A 885 -14.67 -37.63 -15.67
CA THR A 885 -13.45 -36.99 -16.15
C THR A 885 -13.74 -35.61 -16.73
N VAL A 886 -13.01 -34.60 -16.26
CA VAL A 886 -13.05 -33.22 -16.75
C VAL A 886 -11.65 -32.63 -16.81
N ARG A 887 -11.49 -31.45 -17.41
CA ARG A 887 -10.17 -30.87 -17.67
C ARG A 887 -10.08 -29.44 -17.16
N SER A 888 -8.89 -28.99 -16.80
CA SER A 888 -8.68 -27.61 -16.36
C SER A 888 -9.02 -26.57 -17.45
N ILE A 889 -8.87 -26.91 -18.72
CA ILE A 889 -9.26 -26.05 -19.86
C ILE A 889 -10.77 -25.78 -19.92
N ASP A 890 -11.59 -26.62 -19.27
CA ASP A 890 -13.04 -26.47 -19.23
C ASP A 890 -13.49 -25.36 -18.25
N LEU A 891 -12.60 -24.88 -17.38
CA LEU A 891 -12.95 -23.88 -16.35
C LEU A 891 -13.28 -22.50 -16.96
N ALA A 892 -12.40 -21.94 -17.80
CA ALA A 892 -12.59 -20.64 -18.41
C ALA A 892 -13.93 -20.51 -19.18
N PRO A 893 -14.28 -21.42 -20.11
CA PRO A 893 -15.59 -21.36 -20.79
C PRO A 893 -16.76 -21.58 -19.82
N THR A 894 -16.60 -22.42 -18.79
CA THR A 894 -17.64 -22.60 -17.75
C THR A 894 -17.92 -21.30 -16.99
N LEU A 895 -16.89 -20.58 -16.57
CA LEU A 895 -17.05 -19.32 -15.84
C LEU A 895 -17.72 -18.24 -16.70
N LEU A 896 -17.35 -18.13 -17.98
CA LEU A 896 -18.00 -17.20 -18.92
C LEU A 896 -19.49 -17.53 -19.07
N ASP A 897 -19.86 -18.79 -19.24
CA ASP A 897 -21.25 -19.23 -19.37
C ASP A 897 -22.06 -19.03 -18.07
N LEU A 898 -21.45 -19.22 -16.90
CA LEU A 898 -22.06 -18.96 -15.59
C LEU A 898 -22.38 -17.48 -15.36
N VAL A 899 -21.60 -16.57 -15.94
CA VAL A 899 -21.85 -15.11 -15.88
C VAL A 899 -22.60 -14.58 -17.10
N GLY A 900 -22.98 -15.45 -18.04
CA GLY A 900 -23.78 -15.11 -19.22
C GLY A 900 -23.02 -14.32 -20.29
N LEU A 901 -21.70 -14.55 -20.40
CA LEU A 901 -20.84 -13.95 -21.42
C LEU A 901 -20.55 -14.93 -22.56
N PRO A 902 -20.27 -14.43 -23.79
CA PRO A 902 -19.94 -15.29 -24.92
C PRO A 902 -18.60 -16.00 -24.70
N ILE A 903 -18.55 -17.28 -25.08
CA ILE A 903 -17.33 -18.09 -25.07
C ILE A 903 -16.58 -17.83 -26.39
N PRO A 904 -15.32 -17.34 -26.36
CA PRO A 904 -14.50 -17.18 -27.56
C PRO A 904 -14.30 -18.51 -28.30
N LYS A 905 -14.26 -18.47 -29.64
CA LYS A 905 -14.10 -19.66 -30.49
C LYS A 905 -12.72 -20.30 -30.35
N GLU A 906 -11.75 -19.54 -29.86
CA GLU A 906 -10.39 -19.98 -29.59
C GLU A 906 -10.31 -20.91 -28.37
N MET A 907 -11.30 -20.87 -27.45
CA MET A 907 -11.35 -21.78 -26.31
C MET A 907 -11.72 -23.19 -26.80
N GLN A 908 -10.85 -24.17 -26.51
CA GLN A 908 -11.03 -25.58 -26.84
C GLN A 908 -11.71 -26.37 -25.71
N GLY A 909 -11.74 -25.81 -24.50
CA GLY A 909 -12.52 -26.35 -23.39
C GLY A 909 -14.03 -26.24 -23.64
N VAL A 910 -14.79 -27.05 -22.90
CA VAL A 910 -16.26 -27.06 -22.96
C VAL A 910 -16.86 -26.51 -21.67
N SER A 911 -18.02 -25.85 -21.76
CA SER A 911 -18.73 -25.38 -20.55
C SER A 911 -19.34 -26.55 -19.80
N LEU A 912 -19.00 -26.69 -18.52
CA LEU A 912 -19.55 -27.67 -17.59
C LEU A 912 -20.85 -27.18 -16.93
N LYS A 913 -21.38 -26.02 -17.30
CA LYS A 913 -22.59 -25.45 -16.70
C LYS A 913 -23.78 -26.40 -16.72
N GLN A 914 -23.95 -27.20 -17.78
CA GLN A 914 -25.04 -28.19 -17.83
C GLN A 914 -24.87 -29.32 -16.81
N CYS A 915 -23.63 -29.69 -16.49
CA CYS A 915 -23.32 -30.64 -15.41
C CYS A 915 -23.54 -30.01 -14.03
N ILE A 916 -23.14 -28.74 -13.87
CA ILE A 916 -23.37 -27.95 -12.65
C ILE A 916 -24.88 -27.78 -12.40
N ASP A 917 -25.67 -27.46 -13.42
CA ASP A 917 -27.14 -27.37 -13.37
C ASP A 917 -27.82 -28.75 -13.21
N GLY A 918 -27.06 -29.84 -13.33
CA GLY A 918 -27.55 -31.21 -13.23
C GLY A 918 -28.41 -31.72 -14.36
N LYS A 919 -28.34 -31.06 -15.52
CA LYS A 919 -29.04 -31.45 -16.76
C LYS A 919 -28.31 -32.57 -17.50
N ILE A 920 -26.99 -32.63 -17.33
CA ILE A 920 -26.12 -33.71 -17.84
C ILE A 920 -25.39 -34.31 -16.63
N VAL A 921 -25.26 -35.64 -16.62
CA VAL A 921 -24.52 -36.37 -15.58
C VAL A 921 -23.08 -36.63 -16.04
N ASP A 922 -22.93 -37.20 -17.24
CA ASP A 922 -21.65 -37.51 -17.86
C ASP A 922 -21.37 -36.54 -19.03
N PRO A 923 -20.31 -35.72 -18.96
CA PRO A 923 -19.93 -34.82 -20.05
C PRO A 923 -19.29 -35.55 -21.24
N GLY A 924 -18.95 -36.85 -21.12
CA GLY A 924 -18.39 -37.67 -22.19
C GLY A 924 -16.97 -37.23 -22.60
N LEU A 925 -16.19 -36.72 -21.66
CA LEU A 925 -14.86 -36.14 -21.92
C LEU A 925 -13.74 -37.12 -21.62
N ALA A 926 -12.68 -37.02 -22.42
CA ALA A 926 -11.37 -37.62 -22.12
C ALA A 926 -10.38 -36.51 -21.75
N ALA A 927 -9.57 -36.76 -20.72
CA ALA A 927 -8.46 -35.91 -20.32
C ALA A 927 -7.19 -36.33 -21.06
N TYR A 928 -6.42 -35.33 -21.49
CA TYR A 928 -5.12 -35.51 -22.15
C TYR A 928 -4.06 -34.80 -21.35
N ALA A 929 -2.89 -35.40 -21.19
CA ALA A 929 -1.76 -34.74 -20.57
C ALA A 929 -0.42 -35.16 -21.17
N GLU A 930 0.56 -34.28 -21.03
CA GLU A 930 1.96 -34.50 -21.36
C GLU A 930 2.87 -34.21 -20.15
N THR A 931 4.05 -34.82 -20.10
CA THR A 931 5.05 -34.43 -19.10
C THR A 931 5.52 -33.00 -19.31
N GLY A 932 5.95 -32.38 -18.21
CA GLY A 932 6.71 -31.14 -18.29
C GLY A 932 8.16 -31.38 -18.70
N ILE A 933 8.93 -30.30 -18.85
CA ILE A 933 10.38 -30.42 -19.03
C ILE A 933 11.02 -31.06 -17.80
N TRP A 934 11.86 -32.07 -17.99
CA TRP A 934 12.60 -32.71 -16.92
C TRP A 934 13.83 -31.89 -16.57
N VAL A 935 14.03 -31.62 -15.28
CA VAL A 935 15.21 -30.91 -14.78
C VAL A 935 16.49 -31.72 -15.03
N THR A 936 16.37 -33.04 -14.94
CA THR A 936 17.41 -34.04 -15.22
C THR A 936 16.74 -35.37 -15.52
N ARG A 937 17.52 -36.38 -15.95
CA ARG A 937 17.01 -37.74 -16.15
C ARG A 937 16.29 -38.24 -14.89
N VAL A 938 15.01 -38.53 -15.05
CA VAL A 938 14.17 -39.10 -14.00
C VAL A 938 14.63 -40.55 -13.73
N PRO A 939 14.87 -40.95 -12.46
CA PRO A 939 15.41 -42.28 -12.15
C PRO A 939 14.58 -43.46 -12.66
N SER A 940 13.27 -43.28 -12.78
CA SER A 940 12.33 -44.33 -13.21
C SER A 940 12.19 -44.49 -14.72
N LEU A 941 12.81 -43.63 -15.54
CA LEU A 941 12.72 -43.74 -16.99
C LEU A 941 13.48 -44.97 -17.48
N GLU A 942 12.87 -45.70 -18.43
CA GLU A 942 13.50 -46.83 -19.11
C GLU A 942 14.84 -46.43 -19.76
N GLU A 943 15.78 -47.37 -19.86
CA GLU A 943 17.10 -47.09 -20.44
C GLU A 943 17.05 -46.66 -21.92
N ASP A 944 16.09 -47.19 -22.69
CA ASP A 944 15.87 -46.87 -24.11
C ASP A 944 14.92 -45.69 -24.32
N HIS A 945 14.53 -44.98 -23.25
CA HIS A 945 13.68 -43.80 -23.37
C HIS A 945 14.37 -42.69 -24.19
N LEU A 946 13.59 -41.91 -24.92
CA LEU A 946 14.12 -40.71 -25.58
C LEU A 946 14.42 -39.65 -24.52
N THR A 947 15.64 -39.12 -24.51
CA THR A 947 16.12 -38.19 -23.47
C THR A 947 16.81 -36.98 -24.08
N TYR A 948 16.92 -35.91 -23.31
CA TYR A 948 17.66 -34.69 -23.63
C TYR A 948 18.60 -34.31 -22.47
N PRO A 949 19.56 -33.38 -22.68
CA PRO A 949 20.48 -32.92 -21.62
C PRO A 949 19.80 -32.35 -20.37
N ASP A 950 20.55 -32.25 -19.27
CA ASP A 950 20.06 -31.64 -18.02
C ASP A 950 19.71 -30.15 -18.25
N LEU A 951 18.76 -29.61 -17.48
CA LEU A 951 18.21 -28.27 -17.68
C LEU A 951 19.25 -27.14 -17.87
N PRO A 952 20.36 -27.06 -17.10
CA PRO A 952 21.36 -26.01 -17.33
C PRO A 952 21.98 -26.01 -18.74
N ASP A 953 22.05 -27.17 -19.38
CA ASP A 953 22.58 -27.31 -20.74
C ASP A 953 21.53 -26.97 -21.82
N LEU A 954 20.24 -26.94 -21.46
CA LEU A 954 19.12 -26.56 -22.33
C LEU A 954 18.86 -25.06 -22.36
N LEU A 955 19.25 -24.34 -21.30
CA LEU A 955 18.95 -22.92 -21.13
C LEU A 955 19.92 -22.03 -21.89
N GLU A 956 19.39 -20.95 -22.45
CA GLU A 956 20.15 -19.83 -22.97
C GLU A 956 19.52 -18.49 -22.55
N ILE A 957 20.22 -17.40 -22.84
CA ILE A 957 19.68 -16.03 -22.70
C ILE A 957 19.83 -15.39 -24.08
N PRO A 958 18.77 -15.40 -24.91
CA PRO A 958 18.83 -14.91 -26.29
C PRO A 958 19.19 -13.42 -26.35
N ASP A 959 18.49 -12.60 -25.54
CA ASP A 959 18.81 -11.19 -25.37
C ASP A 959 19.44 -10.94 -23.99
N LYS A 960 20.76 -10.67 -23.99
CA LYS A 960 21.51 -10.32 -22.77
C LYS A 960 21.07 -8.97 -22.16
N ARG A 961 20.34 -8.13 -22.90
CA ARG A 961 19.77 -6.87 -22.40
C ARG A 961 18.50 -7.09 -21.60
N ASP A 962 17.67 -8.05 -21.99
CA ASP A 962 16.46 -8.40 -21.27
C ASP A 962 16.77 -9.35 -20.10
N GLY A 963 17.59 -10.37 -20.35
CA GLY A 963 18.06 -11.31 -19.34
C GLY A 963 17.13 -12.49 -19.05
N THR A 964 16.04 -12.63 -19.80
CA THR A 964 15.11 -13.77 -19.69
C THR A 964 15.78 -15.04 -20.20
N MET A 965 15.65 -16.10 -19.41
CA MET A 965 16.18 -17.43 -19.72
C MET A 965 15.15 -18.23 -20.50
N THR A 966 15.59 -18.89 -21.56
CA THR A 966 14.72 -19.64 -22.50
C THR A 966 15.34 -20.99 -22.84
N ILE A 967 14.55 -21.90 -23.38
CA ILE A 967 15.07 -23.13 -23.99
C ILE A 967 15.71 -22.81 -25.34
N LYS A 968 16.93 -23.32 -25.55
CA LYS A 968 17.67 -23.29 -26.80
C LYS A 968 16.84 -23.84 -27.96
N ALA A 969 16.80 -23.10 -29.07
CA ALA A 969 16.01 -23.47 -30.26
C ALA A 969 16.26 -24.93 -30.71
N ASP A 970 17.52 -25.35 -30.74
CA ASP A 970 17.95 -26.70 -31.20
C ASP A 970 17.34 -27.86 -30.40
N TYR A 971 16.90 -27.63 -29.16
CA TYR A 971 16.35 -28.68 -28.29
C TYR A 971 14.83 -28.69 -28.19
N ARG A 972 14.13 -27.69 -28.74
CA ARG A 972 12.66 -27.56 -28.58
C ARG A 972 11.91 -28.76 -29.14
N ASP A 973 12.19 -29.12 -30.39
CA ASP A 973 11.56 -30.25 -31.07
C ASP A 973 11.88 -31.57 -30.36
N LEU A 974 13.13 -31.74 -29.91
CA LEU A 974 13.56 -32.92 -29.16
C LEU A 974 12.81 -33.05 -27.83
N ILE A 975 12.66 -31.96 -27.08
CA ILE A 975 11.95 -31.94 -25.80
C ILE A 975 10.48 -32.32 -26.01
N VAL A 976 9.80 -31.70 -26.97
CA VAL A 976 8.40 -32.01 -27.29
C VAL A 976 8.24 -33.47 -27.73
N THR A 977 9.16 -33.98 -28.56
CA THR A 977 9.12 -35.37 -29.02
C THR A 977 9.33 -36.35 -27.86
N ALA A 978 10.22 -36.03 -26.93
CA ALA A 978 10.57 -36.87 -25.80
C ALA A 978 9.52 -36.91 -24.67
N LYS A 979 8.50 -36.04 -24.69
CA LYS A 979 7.46 -36.04 -23.64
C LYS A 979 6.63 -37.32 -23.64
N ASP A 980 6.37 -37.84 -22.45
CA ASP A 980 5.38 -38.89 -22.23
C ASP A 980 4.00 -38.27 -22.33
N ARG A 981 3.03 -39.04 -22.82
CA ARG A 981 1.65 -38.58 -23.01
C ARG A 981 0.65 -39.58 -22.46
N MET A 982 -0.52 -39.10 -22.05
CA MET A 982 -1.62 -39.95 -21.65
C MET A 982 -2.95 -39.47 -22.19
N VAL A 983 -3.87 -40.41 -22.36
CA VAL A 983 -5.31 -40.16 -22.44
C VAL A 983 -6.02 -40.93 -21.33
N ARG A 984 -6.95 -40.27 -20.64
CA ARG A 984 -7.64 -40.75 -19.45
C ARG A 984 -9.15 -40.55 -19.62
N THR A 985 -9.92 -41.62 -19.51
CA THR A 985 -11.39 -41.59 -19.37
C THR A 985 -11.76 -41.89 -17.91
N ASP A 986 -13.00 -42.24 -17.58
CA ASP A 986 -13.34 -42.59 -16.18
C ASP A 986 -12.65 -43.89 -15.74
N ARG A 987 -12.72 -44.94 -16.56
CA ARG A 987 -12.17 -46.26 -16.24
C ARG A 987 -10.81 -46.53 -16.86
N TRP A 988 -10.54 -46.03 -18.06
CA TRP A 988 -9.35 -46.43 -18.81
C TRP A 988 -8.29 -45.34 -18.82
N LYS A 989 -7.04 -45.77 -18.85
CA LYS A 989 -5.89 -44.90 -19.05
C LYS A 989 -4.92 -45.53 -20.04
N LEU A 990 -4.59 -44.79 -21.09
CA LEU A 990 -3.53 -45.15 -22.03
C LEU A 990 -2.34 -44.24 -21.81
N VAL A 991 -1.17 -44.84 -21.64
CA VAL A 991 0.12 -44.13 -21.56
C VAL A 991 0.92 -44.39 -22.82
N TYR A 992 1.47 -43.33 -23.39
CA TYR A 992 2.35 -43.30 -24.55
C TYR A 992 3.74 -42.83 -24.14
N LEU A 993 4.75 -43.67 -24.36
CA LEU A 993 6.15 -43.39 -24.03
C LEU A 993 7.01 -43.42 -25.30
N PRO A 994 7.67 -42.30 -25.66
CA PRO A 994 8.58 -42.24 -26.79
C PRO A 994 9.94 -42.89 -26.46
N MET A 995 10.20 -44.07 -27.04
CA MET A 995 11.51 -44.73 -26.96
C MET A 995 12.37 -44.36 -28.17
N ARG A 996 13.68 -44.60 -28.10
CA ARG A 996 14.60 -44.27 -29.20
C ARG A 996 14.29 -45.03 -30.49
N LYS A 997 13.82 -46.28 -30.38
CA LYS A 997 13.57 -47.16 -31.54
C LYS A 997 12.12 -47.52 -31.77
N ARG A 998 11.23 -47.22 -30.83
CA ARG A 998 9.82 -47.60 -30.86
C ARG A 998 8.97 -46.64 -30.04
N ILE A 999 7.67 -46.81 -30.12
CA ILE A 999 6.72 -46.24 -29.18
C ILE A 999 6.28 -47.38 -28.25
N SER A 1000 6.27 -47.13 -26.95
CA SER A 1000 5.69 -48.06 -25.97
C SER A 1000 4.35 -47.51 -25.51
N CYS A 1001 3.30 -48.31 -25.66
CA CYS A 1001 1.97 -47.97 -25.18
C CYS A 1001 1.51 -49.01 -24.16
N SER A 1002 0.96 -48.56 -23.05
CA SER A 1002 0.42 -49.41 -21.98
C SER A 1002 -0.98 -48.94 -21.59
N LEU A 1003 -1.87 -49.90 -21.36
CA LEU A 1003 -3.26 -49.65 -20.98
C LEU A 1003 -3.48 -50.08 -19.53
N PHE A 1004 -4.16 -49.24 -18.74
CA PHE A 1004 -4.47 -49.51 -17.34
C PHE A 1004 -5.97 -49.41 -17.07
N ASP A 1005 -6.49 -50.32 -16.26
CA ASP A 1005 -7.88 -50.32 -15.75
C ASP A 1005 -7.90 -49.65 -14.37
N MET A 1006 -8.33 -48.39 -14.34
CA MET A 1006 -8.20 -47.50 -13.19
C MET A 1006 -9.17 -47.82 -12.05
N ASP A 1007 -10.20 -48.64 -12.30
CA ASP A 1007 -11.10 -49.13 -11.24
C ASP A 1007 -10.40 -50.21 -10.39
N SER A 1008 -9.61 -51.07 -11.04
CA SER A 1008 -8.93 -52.20 -10.39
C SER A 1008 -7.48 -51.92 -10.03
N ASP A 1009 -6.83 -51.01 -10.76
CA ASP A 1009 -5.40 -50.68 -10.66
C ASP A 1009 -5.20 -49.15 -10.80
N PRO A 1010 -5.69 -48.34 -9.84
CA PRO A 1010 -5.53 -46.89 -9.87
C PRO A 1010 -4.06 -46.45 -9.77
N THR A 1011 -3.17 -47.34 -9.33
CA THR A 1011 -1.72 -47.08 -9.27
C THR A 1011 -1.01 -47.40 -10.58
N CYS A 1012 -1.69 -47.98 -11.59
CA CYS A 1012 -1.17 -48.30 -12.93
C CYS A 1012 0.01 -49.30 -12.93
N LEU A 1013 -0.01 -50.32 -12.08
CA LEU A 1013 1.04 -51.33 -11.97
C LEU A 1013 0.93 -52.46 -13.02
N ILE A 1014 -0.26 -52.70 -13.57
CA ILE A 1014 -0.58 -53.86 -14.41
C ILE A 1014 -1.01 -53.38 -15.79
N ASP A 1015 -0.17 -53.61 -16.80
CA ASP A 1015 -0.54 -53.36 -18.20
C ASP A 1015 -1.54 -54.43 -18.68
N VAL A 1016 -2.76 -53.99 -18.99
CA VAL A 1016 -3.87 -54.83 -19.46
C VAL A 1016 -4.14 -54.71 -20.96
N SER A 1017 -3.23 -54.08 -21.72
CA SER A 1017 -3.37 -53.89 -23.17
C SER A 1017 -3.60 -55.20 -23.94
N ALA A 1018 -2.95 -56.28 -23.54
CA ALA A 1018 -3.14 -57.61 -24.15
C ALA A 1018 -4.49 -58.26 -23.79
N LEU A 1019 -5.10 -57.88 -22.67
CA LEU A 1019 -6.40 -58.39 -22.23
C LEU A 1019 -7.57 -57.65 -22.87
N TYR A 1020 -7.39 -56.36 -23.17
CA TYR A 1020 -8.41 -55.49 -23.75
C TYR A 1020 -7.94 -54.80 -25.05
N PRO A 1021 -7.69 -55.58 -26.13
CA PRO A 1021 -7.15 -55.02 -27.37
C PRO A 1021 -8.10 -54.04 -28.07
N GLU A 1022 -9.42 -54.22 -27.93
CA GLU A 1022 -10.41 -53.30 -28.50
C GLU A 1022 -10.39 -51.93 -27.81
N VAL A 1023 -10.31 -51.92 -26.47
CA VAL A 1023 -10.18 -50.69 -25.67
C VAL A 1023 -8.85 -50.00 -25.96
N MET A 1024 -7.77 -50.76 -26.09
CA MET A 1024 -6.47 -50.23 -26.48
C MET A 1024 -6.59 -49.46 -27.82
N ALA A 1025 -7.27 -50.03 -28.82
CA ALA A 1025 -7.47 -49.37 -30.11
C ALA A 1025 -8.31 -48.09 -29.99
N GLU A 1026 -9.40 -48.11 -29.22
CA GLU A 1026 -10.25 -46.93 -28.97
C GLU A 1026 -9.47 -45.79 -28.30
N MET A 1027 -8.76 -46.09 -27.21
CA MET A 1027 -7.96 -45.10 -26.50
C MET A 1027 -6.82 -44.57 -27.38
N SER A 1028 -6.25 -45.41 -28.25
CA SER A 1028 -5.21 -45.00 -29.20
C SER A 1028 -5.74 -43.98 -30.20
N VAL A 1029 -6.95 -44.20 -30.73
CA VAL A 1029 -7.61 -43.24 -31.64
C VAL A 1029 -7.86 -41.90 -30.94
N LEU A 1030 -8.31 -41.90 -29.69
CA LEU A 1030 -8.50 -40.66 -28.93
C LEU A 1030 -7.20 -39.88 -28.76
N LEU A 1031 -6.10 -40.58 -28.47
CA LEU A 1031 -4.78 -39.95 -28.35
C LEU A 1031 -4.26 -39.44 -29.69
N GLU A 1032 -4.41 -40.22 -30.77
CA GLU A 1032 -4.01 -39.83 -32.12
C GLU A 1032 -4.77 -38.59 -32.61
N GLN A 1033 -6.07 -38.48 -32.32
CA GLN A 1033 -6.86 -37.28 -32.64
C GLN A 1033 -6.31 -36.04 -31.95
N TRP A 1034 -6.01 -36.12 -30.65
CA TRP A 1034 -5.43 -35.00 -29.92
C TRP A 1034 -4.02 -34.66 -30.41
N LEU A 1035 -3.21 -35.66 -30.75
CA LEU A 1035 -1.88 -35.46 -31.34
C LEU A 1035 -1.93 -34.83 -32.73
N ALA A 1036 -2.97 -35.12 -33.52
CA ALA A 1036 -3.16 -34.53 -34.84
C ALA A 1036 -3.45 -33.02 -34.80
N GLU A 1037 -3.91 -32.50 -33.65
CA GLU A 1037 -4.07 -31.06 -33.41
C GLU A 1037 -2.73 -30.35 -33.10
N ASP A 1038 -1.68 -31.10 -32.77
CA ASP A 1038 -0.35 -30.58 -32.43
C ASP A 1038 0.60 -30.60 -33.64
N ALA A 1039 0.71 -29.45 -34.33
CA ALA A 1039 1.62 -29.28 -35.47
C ALA A 1039 3.12 -29.52 -35.12
N GLY A 1040 3.49 -29.49 -33.83
CA GLY A 1040 4.85 -29.75 -33.35
C GLY A 1040 5.17 -31.24 -33.21
N VAL A 1041 4.17 -32.13 -33.24
CA VAL A 1041 4.38 -33.58 -33.24
C VAL A 1041 4.46 -34.04 -34.69
N ARG A 1042 5.66 -34.27 -35.20
CA ARG A 1042 5.82 -34.98 -36.49
C ARG A 1042 5.28 -36.41 -36.29
N CYS A 1043 4.07 -36.68 -36.77
CA CYS A 1043 3.59 -38.05 -36.95
C CYS A 1043 4.47 -38.75 -38.00
N GLY A 1044 5.58 -39.33 -37.55
CA GLY A 1044 6.56 -40.01 -38.38
C GLY A 1044 7.45 -40.87 -37.50
N ARG A 1045 7.68 -42.12 -37.95
CA ARG A 1045 8.49 -43.13 -37.26
C ARG A 1045 9.86 -42.55 -36.81
N PRO A 1046 10.48 -43.11 -35.75
CA PRO A 1046 11.75 -42.64 -35.17
C PRO A 1046 12.99 -42.67 -36.10
N ASP A 1047 12.81 -42.85 -37.41
CA ASP A 1047 13.88 -43.06 -38.38
C ASP A 1047 14.64 -41.76 -38.77
N VAL A 1048 14.39 -40.62 -38.11
CA VAL A 1048 15.01 -39.32 -38.44
C VAL A 1048 15.68 -38.65 -37.23
N ILE A 1049 16.12 -39.42 -36.24
CA ILE A 1049 17.01 -38.91 -35.19
C ILE A 1049 18.22 -39.85 -35.08
N SER A 1050 19.05 -39.85 -36.12
CA SER A 1050 20.40 -40.43 -36.12
C SER A 1050 21.45 -39.34 -36.19
#